data_AF-A0A8C3MT56-F1
#
_entry.id   AF-A0A8C3MT56-F1
#
_cell.length_a   1.000
_cell.length_b   1.000
_cell.length_c   1.000
_cell.angle_alpha   90.00
_cell.angle_beta   90.00
_cell.angle_gamma   90.00
#
_symmetry.space_group_name_H-M   'P 1'
#
loop_
_entity.id
_entity.type
_entity.pdbx_description
1 polymer ?
#
loop_
_entity_poly.entity_id
_entity_poly.type
_entity_poly.pdbx_seq_one_letter_code
_entity_poly.pdbx_strand_id
1 'polypeptide(L)'
;MEGEEAPSWRGPGGAVRELCRSFGHYNRHLARLQHNLRETKRFFRDVKFSQGHPFASAPAGDGPRSACDGDGGPGDGGPGPVSFPRHEEEQLQRSVSWRPCLLILGQNCRAKGRLLNTLLGQELLPSPGTGTQELLPSPGTGTQELLPGAGTQELLPRAGTAAEELLTTPGTGTEELLPIAEAATEELLPMAGPTELLPTPRAGTATAELLPTPGAGTKELLPSPETVTEELLPTPGAGPGTEERCRRRRVRFTHGARPRLSLALPGQYELVQPLVAHSGHWDTIPEQDLQVPGDAEDPAQRVAELEVVLPCALLKEVDIVVAPCRGFQSAESTLAEFVDQVLPVVTFAISEPQLSPSDQAELREIKQKFSLPIFFLRIPEAGSELSSPKNPSKDKKSPLHLQLLDLEYLSPSSPCGCGVPGSSMLVEQLEKLRLLSSFSRQVLQQHLVEAATRLSEVHGRCLNIFINQAFDMQRDLQITPKRLEYTRRKENELYESLMGIANRKQEEMKEMIVDTLGNMKEELLEDAASMEFRDIIIPESGEPVSSKDIKRCIQQIQELIISRLNQAVANKLISSVDYLRESFVGTLERCLKSLEESWEGSVHPPRGLEKPRDGSVHITSNYLKQILNAAYHVEVTFHSGSTVTRMLWEQIKQIIQRITWVSPPAITGEWKRKVAQDAIESLSASKLAKSICSQFRTRLNSSHEAFAASLRQLEDGHSGRLERTEDLWLRVRKEHAPRLARLSLESRSLQDVLLHGKPKLGRELGRGQYGVVYLCDSWGGHFPCALKSVVPPDEKHWNDLALEFHYMRSLQSHERLVHLHGSVIDYGYGGGSSIAVLLVMERLHRDLYTGLKAGLELEPRLQIALDVVEGIRYLHSQGLVHRDIKLKNVLLDKKNRAKITDLGFCKPEAMMSGSIVGTPIHMAPELFTGKYDNSVDVYAFGILFWYLCSGHVKLPEAFERCASKDHLWNNVRRGVRPERLPVFDEECWQLMEACWDGDSSQRPLLGIVQPMLQGIMDRLCRPPSEHPHKGLDDST
;
A
#
# COMPACT_ATOMS: atom_id res chain seq x y z
N MET A 1 -18.08 -16.41 -19.10
CA MET A 1 -19.01 -16.78 -20.18
C MET A 1 -20.32 -17.19 -19.53
N GLU A 2 -21.36 -16.36 -19.62
CA GLU A 2 -22.72 -16.81 -19.33
C GLU A 2 -23.38 -17.22 -20.64
N GLY A 3 -23.93 -18.44 -20.67
CA GLY A 3 -24.90 -18.82 -21.67
C GLY A 3 -26.22 -18.13 -21.33
N GLU A 4 -26.42 -16.92 -21.86
CA GLU A 4 -27.76 -16.41 -22.08
C GLU A 4 -28.30 -17.09 -23.34
N GLU A 5 -29.44 -17.78 -23.20
CA GLU A 5 -30.20 -18.29 -24.34
C GLU A 5 -30.41 -17.17 -25.36
N ALA A 6 -29.97 -17.40 -26.59
CA ALA A 6 -30.07 -16.45 -27.68
C ALA A 6 -31.55 -16.13 -27.94
N PRO A 7 -32.03 -14.89 -27.72
CA PRO A 7 -33.38 -14.55 -28.11
C PRO A 7 -33.41 -14.46 -29.64
N SER A 8 -34.47 -14.97 -30.26
CA SER A 8 -34.64 -14.87 -31.71
C SER A 8 -34.83 -13.40 -32.10
N TRP A 9 -34.01 -12.85 -33.00
CA TRP A 9 -34.09 -11.43 -33.39
C TRP A 9 -34.15 -11.23 -34.91
N ARG A 10 -35.02 -10.29 -35.34
CA ARG A 10 -35.09 -9.70 -36.69
C ARG A 10 -34.88 -8.18 -36.56
N GLY A 11 -33.66 -7.66 -36.79
CA GLY A 11 -33.42 -6.23 -37.06
C GLY A 11 -32.20 -5.53 -36.38
N PRO A 12 -31.72 -4.40 -36.93
CA PRO A 12 -30.54 -3.64 -36.47
C PRO A 12 -30.64 -3.03 -35.05
N GLY A 13 -31.84 -2.87 -34.49
CA GLY A 13 -32.06 -2.36 -33.12
C GLY A 13 -31.48 -3.24 -32.00
N GLY A 14 -31.18 -4.52 -32.27
CA GLY A 14 -30.53 -5.41 -31.30
C GLY A 14 -29.08 -5.03 -31.01
N ALA A 15 -28.29 -4.68 -32.03
CA ALA A 15 -26.87 -4.34 -31.89
C ALA A 15 -26.65 -3.05 -31.09
N VAL A 16 -27.48 -2.03 -31.34
CA VAL A 16 -27.44 -0.75 -30.61
C VAL A 16 -27.72 -0.94 -29.12
N ARG A 17 -28.71 -1.79 -28.79
CA ARG A 17 -29.05 -2.12 -27.40
C ARG A 17 -27.88 -2.78 -26.68
N GLU A 18 -27.17 -3.69 -27.33
CA GLU A 18 -25.98 -4.32 -26.75
C GLU A 18 -24.81 -3.34 -26.57
N LEU A 19 -24.60 -2.43 -27.52
CA LEU A 19 -23.61 -1.36 -27.39
C LEU A 19 -23.91 -0.45 -26.21
N CYS A 20 -25.18 0.00 -26.06
CA CYS A 20 -25.61 0.78 -24.88
C CYS A 20 -25.29 0.04 -23.58
N ARG A 21 -25.52 -1.28 -23.53
CA ARG A 21 -25.18 -2.10 -22.36
C ARG A 21 -23.67 -2.15 -22.10
N SER A 22 -22.85 -2.34 -23.15
CA SER A 22 -21.38 -2.40 -23.01
C SER A 22 -20.79 -1.08 -22.52
N PHE A 23 -21.14 0.05 -23.14
CA PHE A 23 -20.66 1.37 -22.72
C PHE A 23 -21.24 1.80 -21.36
N GLY A 24 -22.52 1.55 -21.11
CA GLY A 24 -23.12 1.84 -19.80
C GLY A 24 -22.55 0.99 -18.67
N HIS A 25 -22.15 -0.26 -18.93
CA HIS A 25 -21.41 -1.07 -17.97
C HIS A 25 -20.04 -0.45 -17.67
N TYR A 26 -19.32 0.02 -18.70
CA TYR A 26 -18.05 0.71 -18.52
C TYR A 26 -18.20 1.97 -17.66
N ASN A 27 -19.13 2.86 -18.02
CA ASN A 27 -19.37 4.13 -17.33
C ASN A 27 -19.70 3.93 -15.84
N ARG A 28 -20.53 2.93 -15.50
CA ARG A 28 -20.86 2.61 -14.11
C ARG A 28 -19.64 2.19 -13.28
N HIS A 29 -18.76 1.35 -13.83
CA HIS A 29 -17.56 0.89 -13.11
C HIS A 29 -16.46 1.95 -13.09
N LEU A 30 -16.33 2.76 -14.15
CA LEU A 30 -15.45 3.92 -14.17
C LEU A 30 -15.83 4.90 -13.05
N ALA A 31 -17.12 5.19 -12.86
CA ALA A 31 -17.59 6.05 -11.78
C ALA A 31 -17.21 5.51 -10.38
N ARG A 32 -17.22 4.18 -10.21
CA ARG A 32 -16.76 3.53 -8.97
C ARG A 32 -15.25 3.67 -8.78
N LEU A 33 -14.44 3.45 -9.82
CA LEU A 33 -12.99 3.68 -9.76
C LEU A 33 -12.67 5.12 -9.40
N GLN A 34 -13.34 6.08 -10.03
CA GLN A 34 -13.18 7.50 -9.74
C GLN A 34 -13.55 7.83 -8.30
N HIS A 35 -14.64 7.27 -7.77
CA HIS A 35 -15.02 7.45 -6.37
C HIS A 35 -13.95 6.88 -5.44
N ASN A 36 -13.51 5.65 -5.68
CA ASN A 36 -12.52 4.98 -4.86
C ASN A 36 -11.19 5.77 -4.85
N LEU A 37 -10.72 6.24 -6.02
CA LEU A 37 -9.55 7.11 -6.12
C LEU A 37 -9.70 8.43 -5.33
N ARG A 38 -10.87 9.06 -5.37
CA ARG A 38 -11.14 10.28 -4.57
C ARG A 38 -11.06 9.99 -3.08
N GLU A 39 -11.65 8.91 -2.61
CA GLU A 39 -11.58 8.51 -1.20
C GLU A 39 -10.15 8.14 -0.77
N THR A 40 -9.37 7.51 -1.64
CA THR A 40 -7.93 7.27 -1.40
C THR A 40 -7.16 8.58 -1.23
N LYS A 41 -7.36 9.55 -2.12
CA LYS A 41 -6.72 10.87 -2.01
C LYS A 41 -7.13 11.59 -0.73
N ARG A 42 -8.40 11.47 -0.34
CA ARG A 42 -8.92 12.03 0.92
C ARG A 42 -8.27 11.35 2.13
N PHE A 43 -8.20 10.03 2.16
CA PHE A 43 -7.56 9.26 3.22
C PHE A 43 -6.12 9.71 3.47
N PHE A 44 -5.29 9.79 2.42
CA PHE A 44 -3.90 10.22 2.60
C PHE A 44 -3.74 11.70 2.97
N ARG A 45 -4.73 12.54 2.63
CA ARG A 45 -4.78 13.93 3.10
C ARG A 45 -5.09 13.98 4.60
N ASP A 46 -6.07 13.21 5.07
CA ASP A 46 -6.45 13.12 6.49
C ASP A 46 -5.28 12.61 7.34
N VAL A 47 -4.57 11.56 6.88
CA VAL A 47 -3.40 11.01 7.57
C VAL A 47 -2.30 12.08 7.74
N LYS A 48 -2.01 12.87 6.70
CA LYS A 48 -1.03 13.97 6.77
C LYS A 48 -1.44 15.04 7.79
N PHE A 49 -2.71 15.43 7.82
CA PHE A 49 -3.20 16.39 8.83
C PHE A 49 -3.11 15.83 10.25
N SER A 50 -3.36 14.53 10.43
CA SER A 50 -3.29 13.87 11.74
C SER A 50 -1.86 13.72 12.28
N GLN A 51 -0.83 13.67 11.42
CA GLN A 51 0.57 13.55 11.81
C GLN A 51 1.28 14.90 12.12
N GLY A 52 0.57 16.04 11.98
CA GLY A 52 1.01 17.42 12.32
C GLY A 52 1.12 18.33 11.07
N HIS A 53 0.52 19.53 10.96
CA HIS A 53 0.27 20.64 11.90
C HIS A 53 -1.17 21.20 11.81
N PRO A 54 -1.77 21.74 12.90
CA PRO A 54 -3.07 22.45 12.87
C PRO A 54 -3.06 23.85 12.25
N PHE A 55 -1.91 24.36 11.76
CA PHE A 55 -1.81 25.70 11.16
C PHE A 55 -1.13 25.62 9.79
N ALA A 56 -1.94 25.37 8.76
CA ALA A 56 -1.62 25.72 7.38
C ALA A 56 -2.93 26.07 6.64
N SER A 57 -3.55 27.16 7.05
CA SER A 57 -4.64 27.80 6.31
C SER A 57 -4.24 29.24 5.95
N ALA A 58 -3.73 29.42 4.73
CA ALA A 58 -3.85 30.64 3.92
C ALA A 58 -3.44 30.34 2.45
N PRO A 59 -4.11 30.93 1.43
CA PRO A 59 -3.93 30.55 0.03
C PRO A 59 -2.80 31.32 -0.68
N ALA A 60 -2.28 30.68 -1.74
CA ALA A 60 -1.64 31.22 -2.94
C ALA A 60 -0.52 32.29 -2.81
N GLY A 61 0.69 31.88 -3.21
CA GLY A 61 1.75 32.77 -3.70
C GLY A 61 2.56 32.02 -4.75
N ASP A 62 2.44 32.46 -6.01
CA ASP A 62 3.14 31.90 -7.17
C ASP A 62 4.65 32.10 -7.08
N GLY A 63 5.40 31.03 -7.37
CA GLY A 63 6.85 31.03 -7.55
C GLY A 63 7.33 29.65 -8.01
N PRO A 64 8.27 29.56 -8.97
CA PRO A 64 8.52 28.32 -9.71
C PRO A 64 9.20 27.27 -8.82
N ARG A 65 8.62 26.07 -8.79
CA ARG A 65 9.18 24.92 -8.08
C ARG A 65 10.34 24.32 -8.86
N SER A 66 11.53 24.38 -8.28
CA SER A 66 12.69 23.57 -8.67
C SER A 66 12.42 22.09 -8.34
N ALA A 67 12.69 21.23 -9.32
CA ALA A 67 12.61 19.78 -9.23
C ALA A 67 13.77 19.24 -8.38
N CYS A 68 13.44 18.47 -7.34
CA CYS A 68 14.37 17.53 -6.72
C CYS A 68 13.60 16.24 -6.41
N ASP A 69 13.72 15.27 -7.31
CA ASP A 69 13.54 13.86 -7.02
C ASP A 69 14.64 13.38 -6.07
N GLY A 70 14.29 12.41 -5.22
CA GLY A 70 15.22 11.74 -4.32
C GLY A 70 14.70 10.34 -4.02
N ASP A 71 15.23 9.39 -4.79
CA ASP A 71 15.15 7.95 -4.60
C ASP A 71 15.71 7.53 -3.22
N GLY A 72 15.34 6.33 -2.77
CA GLY A 72 15.55 5.80 -1.43
C GLY A 72 17.00 5.85 -0.93
N GLY A 73 17.16 6.29 0.32
CA GLY A 73 18.35 6.10 1.13
C GLY A 73 17.97 5.69 2.55
N PRO A 74 18.66 4.73 3.19
CA PRO A 74 18.37 4.33 4.57
C PRO A 74 19.09 5.31 5.51
N GLY A 75 18.35 6.19 6.17
CA GLY A 75 19.00 7.16 7.06
C GLY A 75 18.10 8.12 7.83
N ASP A 76 16.82 7.79 8.02
CA ASP A 76 15.95 8.56 8.93
C ASP A 76 15.34 7.62 9.98
N GLY A 77 15.65 7.87 11.24
CA GLY A 77 15.25 7.05 12.39
C GLY A 77 13.80 7.29 12.86
N GLY A 78 13.03 8.10 12.13
CA GLY A 78 11.59 8.27 12.29
C GLY A 78 10.87 7.85 11.01
N PRO A 79 9.71 7.17 11.09
CA PRO A 79 9.04 6.74 9.87
C PRO A 79 8.38 7.96 9.19
N GLY A 80 8.83 8.28 7.98
CA GLY A 80 8.21 9.32 7.15
C GLY A 80 6.71 9.07 6.93
N PRO A 81 5.92 10.12 6.64
CA PRO A 81 4.48 9.99 6.46
C PRO A 81 4.15 9.11 5.26
N VAL A 82 3.45 7.99 5.50
CA VAL A 82 2.92 7.13 4.42
C VAL A 82 2.04 8.00 3.52
N SER A 83 2.38 8.07 2.24
CA SER A 83 1.69 8.93 1.27
C SER A 83 1.37 8.18 -0.02
N PHE A 84 0.36 8.65 -0.74
CA PHE A 84 0.07 8.18 -2.09
C PHE A 84 1.23 8.58 -3.01
N PRO A 85 1.94 7.63 -3.66
CA PRO A 85 2.99 7.97 -4.63
C PRO A 85 2.45 8.87 -5.76
N ARG A 86 3.04 10.06 -5.95
CA ARG A 86 2.56 11.08 -6.90
C ARG A 86 2.47 10.57 -8.34
N HIS A 87 3.50 9.86 -8.81
CA HIS A 87 3.52 9.32 -10.16
C HIS A 87 2.36 8.33 -10.39
N GLU A 88 2.08 7.46 -9.41
CA GLU A 88 0.96 6.52 -9.48
C GLU A 88 -0.39 7.23 -9.39
N GLU A 89 -0.48 8.27 -8.55
CA GLU A 89 -1.67 9.11 -8.45
C GLU A 89 -2.00 9.80 -9.78
N GLU A 90 -1.01 10.41 -10.43
CA GLU A 90 -1.16 11.08 -11.73
C GLU A 90 -1.55 10.09 -12.83
N GLN A 91 -0.88 8.94 -12.89
CA GLN A 91 -1.18 7.90 -13.87
C GLN A 91 -2.60 7.34 -13.67
N LEU A 92 -3.00 7.03 -12.44
CA LEU A 92 -4.35 6.58 -12.11
C LEU A 92 -5.37 7.65 -12.46
N GLN A 93 -5.11 8.91 -12.10
CA GLN A 93 -5.98 10.06 -12.42
C GLN A 93 -6.22 10.18 -13.92
N ARG A 94 -5.16 10.05 -14.75
CA ARG A 94 -5.29 10.02 -16.21
C ARG A 94 -6.15 8.84 -16.66
N SER A 95 -5.84 7.62 -16.21
CA SER A 95 -6.56 6.40 -16.61
C SER A 95 -8.06 6.44 -16.32
N VAL A 96 -8.48 7.01 -15.19
CA VAL A 96 -9.90 7.06 -14.81
C VAL A 96 -10.61 8.33 -15.30
N SER A 97 -9.91 9.25 -15.97
CA SER A 97 -10.50 10.48 -16.52
C SER A 97 -11.08 10.32 -17.92
N TRP A 98 -10.63 9.31 -18.66
CA TRP A 98 -11.01 9.11 -20.06
C TRP A 98 -12.44 8.59 -20.21
N ARG A 99 -13.26 9.38 -20.92
CA ARG A 99 -14.57 8.96 -21.39
C ARG A 99 -14.43 8.06 -22.62
N PRO A 100 -15.32 7.08 -22.79
CA PRO A 100 -15.27 6.24 -23.97
C PRO A 100 -15.71 7.04 -25.21
N CYS A 101 -15.08 6.79 -26.34
CA CYS A 101 -15.44 7.38 -27.64
C CYS A 101 -15.46 6.28 -28.71
N LEU A 102 -16.50 6.21 -29.54
CA LEU A 102 -16.53 5.34 -30.71
C LEU A 102 -15.98 6.12 -31.91
N LEU A 103 -14.73 5.82 -32.28
CA LEU A 103 -14.05 6.50 -33.38
C LEU A 103 -14.20 5.71 -34.68
N ILE A 104 -14.90 6.28 -35.64
CA ILE A 104 -15.14 5.71 -36.96
C ILE A 104 -14.12 6.25 -37.96
N LEU A 105 -13.13 5.43 -38.24
CA LEU A 105 -12.18 5.54 -39.34
C LEU A 105 -12.71 4.75 -40.54
N GLY A 106 -12.02 4.82 -41.67
CA GLY A 106 -12.35 3.98 -42.82
C GLY A 106 -11.78 4.52 -44.12
N GLN A 107 -11.90 3.70 -45.17
CA GLN A 107 -11.47 4.02 -46.52
C GLN A 107 -12.13 5.32 -46.96
N ASN A 108 -13.46 5.34 -47.10
CA ASN A 108 -14.20 6.50 -47.61
C ASN A 108 -15.37 7.00 -46.75
N CYS A 109 -15.78 8.24 -47.04
CA CYS A 109 -16.90 8.89 -46.36
C CYS A 109 -18.23 8.14 -46.52
N ARG A 110 -18.41 7.38 -47.62
CA ARG A 110 -19.60 6.55 -47.86
C ARG A 110 -19.68 5.38 -46.88
N ALA A 111 -18.59 4.63 -46.73
CA ALA A 111 -18.51 3.52 -45.78
C ALA A 111 -18.69 4.02 -44.34
N LYS A 112 -18.00 5.10 -43.96
CA LYS A 112 -18.13 5.73 -42.64
C LYS A 112 -19.56 6.21 -42.36
N GLY A 113 -20.18 6.89 -43.32
CA GLY A 113 -21.57 7.38 -43.20
C GLY A 113 -22.58 6.24 -43.08
N ARG A 114 -22.46 5.21 -43.91
CA ARG A 114 -23.35 4.04 -43.86
C ARG A 114 -23.21 3.28 -42.53
N LEU A 115 -22.01 3.17 -41.97
CA LEU A 115 -21.80 2.60 -40.64
C LEU A 115 -22.54 3.42 -39.57
N LEU A 116 -22.29 4.72 -39.54
CA LEU A 116 -22.93 5.62 -38.58
C LEU A 116 -24.45 5.55 -38.67
N ASN A 117 -25.01 5.64 -39.88
CA ASN A 117 -26.46 5.58 -40.10
C ASN A 117 -27.04 4.25 -39.61
N THR A 118 -26.31 3.15 -39.81
CA THR A 118 -26.70 1.82 -39.29
C THR A 118 -26.67 1.77 -37.76
N LEU A 119 -25.67 2.40 -37.12
CA LEU A 119 -25.55 2.46 -35.66
C LEU A 119 -26.61 3.35 -35.00
N LEU A 120 -26.97 4.47 -35.64
CA LEU A 120 -27.97 5.40 -35.13
C LEU A 120 -29.39 5.05 -35.57
N GLY A 121 -29.55 4.13 -36.53
CA GLY A 121 -30.85 3.70 -37.07
C GLY A 121 -31.57 4.80 -37.86
N GLN A 122 -30.85 5.81 -38.32
CA GLN A 122 -31.34 6.98 -39.03
C GLN A 122 -30.36 7.39 -40.13
N GLU A 123 -30.85 7.90 -41.26
CA GLU A 123 -30.02 8.38 -42.37
C GLU A 123 -29.55 9.82 -42.13
N LEU A 124 -28.64 9.99 -41.15
CA LEU A 124 -28.16 11.30 -40.73
C LEU A 124 -27.07 11.86 -41.63
N LEU A 125 -26.20 10.99 -42.16
CA LEU A 125 -25.22 11.36 -43.19
C LEU A 125 -25.69 10.89 -44.57
N PRO A 126 -25.52 11.69 -45.62
CA PRO A 126 -26.02 11.34 -46.95
C PRO A 126 -25.34 10.08 -47.53
N SER A 127 -26.17 9.16 -48.05
CA SER A 127 -25.78 7.97 -48.82
C SER A 127 -26.11 8.18 -50.31
N PRO A 128 -25.25 7.83 -51.29
CA PRO A 128 -25.59 8.03 -52.70
C PRO A 128 -26.63 7.00 -53.16
N GLY A 129 -27.78 7.52 -53.64
CA GLY A 129 -28.87 6.77 -54.27
C GLY A 129 -30.24 7.49 -54.29
N THR A 130 -30.49 8.42 -53.37
CA THR A 130 -31.74 9.19 -53.26
C THR A 130 -31.58 10.60 -53.82
N GLY A 131 -31.21 10.70 -55.10
CA GLY A 131 -31.37 11.95 -55.84
C GLY A 131 -32.75 11.98 -56.47
N THR A 132 -33.71 12.72 -55.90
CA THR A 132 -34.78 13.30 -56.71
C THR A 132 -34.13 14.26 -57.69
N GLN A 133 -34.24 13.98 -58.99
CA GLN A 133 -33.92 14.95 -60.04
C GLN A 133 -34.78 16.20 -59.82
N GLU A 134 -34.17 17.27 -59.30
CA GLU A 134 -34.72 18.62 -59.47
C GLU A 134 -34.47 19.04 -60.93
N LEU A 135 -35.56 19.09 -61.70
CA LEU A 135 -35.64 19.78 -62.98
C LEU A 135 -35.47 21.28 -62.74
N LEU A 136 -34.30 21.82 -63.11
CA LEU A 136 -34.11 23.25 -63.33
C LEU A 136 -34.92 23.69 -64.56
N PRO A 137 -35.78 24.74 -64.50
CA PRO A 137 -36.37 25.31 -65.70
C PRO A 137 -35.43 26.38 -66.30
N SER A 138 -35.23 26.30 -67.62
CA SER A 138 -34.59 27.32 -68.45
C SER A 138 -35.56 28.48 -68.79
N PRO A 139 -35.03 29.65 -69.16
CA PRO A 139 -35.77 30.91 -69.14
C PRO A 139 -36.53 31.16 -70.45
N GLY A 140 -37.73 31.75 -70.37
CA GLY A 140 -38.47 32.14 -71.56
C GLY A 140 -39.76 32.90 -71.29
N THR A 141 -39.67 34.21 -71.49
CA THR A 141 -40.71 35.14 -72.00
C THR A 141 -42.01 35.32 -71.22
N GLY A 142 -42.17 36.53 -70.70
CA GLY A 142 -43.39 36.98 -70.05
C GLY A 142 -44.56 37.17 -71.00
N THR A 143 -45.75 37.07 -70.43
CA THR A 143 -46.86 37.96 -70.75
C THR A 143 -47.79 38.02 -69.53
N GLN A 144 -48.26 39.22 -69.31
CA GLN A 144 -49.09 39.70 -68.22
C GLN A 144 -50.49 39.05 -68.23
N GLU A 145 -51.09 39.04 -67.04
CA GLU A 145 -52.49 39.37 -66.74
C GLU A 145 -53.44 38.30 -66.15
N LEU A 146 -53.99 38.73 -64.99
CA LEU A 146 -55.37 38.60 -64.52
C LEU A 146 -55.90 37.23 -64.03
N LEU A 147 -55.95 37.12 -62.69
CA LEU A 147 -57.05 36.47 -61.96
C LEU A 147 -58.35 37.25 -62.21
N PRO A 148 -59.55 36.61 -62.29
CA PRO A 148 -60.22 36.19 -61.05
C PRO A 148 -61.12 34.94 -61.13
N GLY A 149 -61.37 34.36 -59.95
CA GLY A 149 -62.75 34.26 -59.45
C GLY A 149 -63.56 32.99 -59.70
N ALA A 150 -63.79 32.29 -58.59
CA ALA A 150 -65.05 31.66 -58.17
C ALA A 150 -65.60 30.42 -58.91
N GLY A 151 -65.99 29.42 -58.11
CA GLY A 151 -67.28 28.77 -58.32
C GLY A 151 -67.33 27.23 -58.23
N THR A 152 -67.76 26.76 -57.06
CA THR A 152 -68.84 25.77 -56.85
C THR A 152 -68.64 24.25 -57.05
N GLN A 153 -69.25 23.56 -56.06
CA GLN A 153 -69.88 22.23 -56.02
C GLN A 153 -68.95 21.02 -55.82
N GLU A 154 -68.93 20.47 -54.61
CA GLU A 154 -69.88 19.48 -54.06
C GLU A 154 -69.85 18.14 -54.81
N LEU A 155 -69.46 17.08 -54.09
CA LEU A 155 -70.21 15.81 -53.99
C LEU A 155 -69.47 14.84 -53.03
N LEU A 156 -70.05 14.65 -51.85
CA LEU A 156 -69.95 13.41 -51.07
C LEU A 156 -71.04 12.44 -51.56
N PRO A 157 -70.90 11.12 -51.33
CA PRO A 157 -71.48 10.49 -50.13
C PRO A 157 -70.47 9.56 -49.42
N ARG A 158 -70.40 9.51 -48.06
CA ARG A 158 -71.29 8.77 -47.12
C ARG A 158 -71.33 7.26 -47.41
N ALA A 159 -71.35 6.34 -46.44
CA ALA A 159 -71.45 6.36 -44.98
C ALA A 159 -70.95 4.99 -44.49
N GLY A 160 -70.47 4.87 -43.25
CA GLY A 160 -71.29 4.44 -42.12
C GLY A 160 -70.65 3.18 -41.55
N THR A 161 -70.69 2.81 -40.27
CA THR A 161 -71.50 3.12 -39.08
C THR A 161 -70.91 2.15 -38.02
N ALA A 162 -70.94 2.30 -36.71
CA ALA A 162 -71.76 3.01 -35.72
C ALA A 162 -70.88 3.10 -34.44
N ALA A 163 -70.91 4.19 -33.66
CA ALA A 163 -71.86 4.50 -32.56
C ALA A 163 -71.70 3.52 -31.37
N GLU A 164 -71.76 3.90 -30.09
CA GLU A 164 -72.38 5.06 -29.43
C GLU A 164 -71.89 5.03 -27.95
N GLU A 165 -71.45 6.16 -27.37
CA GLU A 165 -72.16 6.94 -26.31
C GLU A 165 -72.08 6.38 -24.87
N LEU A 166 -72.16 7.12 -23.76
CA LEU A 166 -71.86 8.51 -23.33
C LEU A 166 -72.24 8.54 -21.80
N LEU A 167 -71.82 9.59 -21.08
CA LEU A 167 -72.42 10.17 -19.84
C LEU A 167 -72.04 9.66 -18.41
N THR A 168 -71.08 10.36 -17.80
CA THR A 168 -71.16 11.29 -16.63
C THR A 168 -72.08 11.12 -15.39
N THR A 169 -71.46 11.42 -14.22
CA THR A 169 -71.92 12.10 -12.94
C THR A 169 -72.51 11.28 -11.77
N PRO A 170 -72.66 11.80 -10.50
CA PRO A 170 -71.89 12.81 -9.69
C PRO A 170 -71.72 12.48 -8.15
N GLY A 171 -70.94 13.33 -7.43
CA GLY A 171 -71.15 13.79 -6.01
C GLY A 171 -70.75 12.85 -4.85
N THR A 172 -70.30 13.25 -3.64
CA THR A 172 -70.14 14.51 -2.85
C THR A 172 -69.31 14.15 -1.58
N GLY A 173 -68.30 14.92 -1.14
CA GLY A 173 -68.34 15.91 -0.01
C GLY A 173 -67.67 15.31 1.28
N THR A 174 -66.88 15.98 2.13
CA THR A 174 -66.76 17.39 2.58
C THR A 174 -65.44 17.65 3.34
N GLU A 175 -64.94 18.90 3.24
CA GLU A 175 -64.27 19.78 4.26
C GLU A 175 -62.95 19.32 4.95
N GLU A 176 -61.95 20.14 5.31
CA GLU A 176 -61.80 21.60 5.48
C GLU A 176 -60.29 21.98 5.67
N LEU A 177 -60.00 23.29 5.55
CA LEU A 177 -58.94 24.11 6.21
C LEU A 177 -57.51 24.32 5.60
N LEU A 178 -57.34 25.61 5.21
CA LEU A 178 -56.19 26.53 5.09
C LEU A 178 -55.22 26.55 6.32
N PRO A 179 -54.02 27.21 6.35
CA PRO A 179 -53.78 28.61 5.84
C PRO A 179 -52.36 29.10 5.37
N ILE A 180 -52.35 30.25 4.65
CA ILE A 180 -51.53 31.53 4.78
C ILE A 180 -49.97 31.46 4.52
N ALA A 181 -49.19 32.41 3.93
CA ALA A 181 -49.20 33.81 3.38
C ALA A 181 -47.99 33.98 2.40
N GLU A 182 -47.93 34.85 1.35
CA GLU A 182 -47.70 36.33 1.24
C GLU A 182 -46.48 36.88 2.04
N ALA A 183 -45.60 37.82 1.63
CA ALA A 183 -45.35 38.80 0.55
C ALA A 183 -43.83 39.19 0.58
N ALA A 184 -43.12 39.73 -0.42
CA ALA A 184 -43.04 41.14 -0.93
C ALA A 184 -41.90 41.19 -2.00
N THR A 185 -42.03 41.67 -3.25
CA THR A 185 -42.05 43.04 -3.84
C THR A 185 -40.76 43.88 -3.83
N GLU A 186 -40.49 44.42 -5.02
CA GLU A 186 -39.46 45.30 -5.62
C GLU A 186 -38.96 46.55 -4.86
N GLU A 187 -37.78 47.05 -5.27
CA GLU A 187 -37.55 48.49 -5.56
C GLU A 187 -36.46 48.73 -6.65
N LEU A 188 -36.55 49.91 -7.29
CA LEU A 188 -36.00 50.36 -8.57
C LEU A 188 -34.77 51.31 -8.48
N LEU A 189 -33.78 51.17 -9.41
CA LEU A 189 -33.01 52.19 -10.23
C LEU A 189 -32.41 53.51 -9.62
N PRO A 190 -31.53 54.33 -10.29
CA PRO A 190 -30.66 54.17 -11.50
C PRO A 190 -29.25 54.89 -11.47
N MET A 191 -28.55 54.87 -12.64
CA MET A 191 -27.58 55.85 -13.22
C MET A 191 -26.09 55.92 -12.82
N ALA A 192 -25.23 55.81 -13.86
CA ALA A 192 -24.14 56.74 -14.28
C ALA A 192 -22.76 56.10 -14.54
N GLY A 193 -22.20 56.34 -15.75
CA GLY A 193 -20.77 56.15 -16.12
C GLY A 193 -19.85 57.20 -15.44
N PRO A 194 -18.58 57.44 -15.86
CA PRO A 194 -17.95 57.29 -17.20
C PRO A 194 -16.65 56.44 -17.19
N THR A 195 -16.17 55.89 -18.31
CA THR A 195 -15.19 56.44 -19.30
C THR A 195 -13.93 57.07 -18.70
N GLU A 196 -12.74 56.51 -18.97
CA GLU A 196 -11.45 57.17 -19.34
C GLU A 196 -10.43 56.04 -19.67
N LEU A 197 -10.02 55.86 -20.93
CA LEU A 197 -8.89 56.49 -21.65
C LEU A 197 -7.49 55.90 -21.33
N LEU A 198 -6.98 55.19 -22.34
CA LEU A 198 -5.59 54.97 -22.79
C LEU A 198 -4.52 55.97 -22.24
N PRO A 199 -3.21 55.60 -22.14
CA PRO A 199 -2.44 55.21 -23.34
C PRO A 199 -1.25 54.22 -23.19
N THR A 200 -0.90 53.65 -24.34
CA THR A 200 0.42 53.11 -24.79
C THR A 200 1.58 54.11 -24.56
N PRO A 201 2.91 53.80 -24.63
CA PRO A 201 3.53 52.92 -25.65
C PRO A 201 4.90 52.23 -25.36
N ARG A 202 5.24 51.30 -26.28
CA ARG A 202 6.52 51.00 -26.99
C ARG A 202 7.88 50.71 -26.29
N ALA A 203 8.58 49.81 -27.01
CA ALA A 203 10.02 49.65 -27.26
C ALA A 203 10.81 48.88 -26.18
N GLY A 204 11.37 47.71 -26.49
CA GLY A 204 12.66 47.51 -27.17
C GLY A 204 13.59 46.85 -26.12
N THR A 205 14.42 45.82 -26.38
CA THR A 205 15.55 45.75 -27.31
C THR A 205 16.23 44.37 -27.22
N ALA A 206 17.09 44.11 -28.22
CA ALA A 206 18.30 43.28 -28.21
C ALA A 206 18.14 41.75 -28.36
N THR A 207 18.92 41.03 -29.18
CA THR A 207 20.06 41.36 -30.08
C THR A 207 20.31 40.18 -31.04
N ALA A 208 20.79 40.50 -32.24
CA ALA A 208 21.24 39.59 -33.28
C ALA A 208 22.73 39.21 -33.11
N GLU A 209 23.19 38.20 -33.87
CA GLU A 209 24.49 38.01 -34.57
C GLU A 209 24.54 36.55 -35.09
N LEU A 210 25.13 36.12 -36.22
CA LEU A 210 25.69 36.69 -37.45
C LEU A 210 25.91 35.50 -38.42
N LEU A 211 25.81 35.74 -39.73
CA LEU A 211 26.01 34.77 -40.84
C LEU A 211 27.50 34.42 -41.08
N PRO A 212 27.80 33.44 -41.96
CA PRO A 212 28.15 33.81 -43.34
C PRO A 212 27.67 32.84 -44.45
N THR A 213 27.39 33.39 -45.64
CA THR A 213 27.36 32.71 -46.96
C THR A 213 28.67 33.00 -47.71
N PRO A 214 29.10 32.23 -48.74
CA PRO A 214 28.70 32.54 -50.14
C PRO A 214 28.70 31.36 -51.14
N GLY A 215 28.14 31.54 -52.35
CA GLY A 215 28.56 30.74 -53.53
C GLY A 215 27.60 30.62 -54.72
N ALA A 216 27.68 31.59 -55.64
CA ALA A 216 27.00 31.81 -56.93
C ALA A 216 26.98 30.70 -58.03
N GLY A 217 26.02 30.86 -58.97
CA GLY A 217 26.10 30.54 -60.42
C GLY A 217 25.18 29.39 -60.89
N THR A 218 24.38 29.43 -61.96
CA THR A 218 24.21 30.31 -63.14
C THR A 218 22.86 30.04 -63.82
N LYS A 219 22.36 31.04 -64.58
CA LYS A 219 21.22 31.06 -65.52
C LYS A 219 21.27 29.88 -66.54
N GLU A 220 20.22 29.48 -67.28
CA GLU A 220 19.37 30.28 -68.17
C GLU A 220 18.36 29.39 -68.96
N LEU A 221 17.38 30.04 -69.60
CA LEU A 221 16.51 29.65 -70.74
C LEU A 221 15.16 28.92 -70.53
N LEU A 222 14.10 29.69 -70.77
CA LEU A 222 12.77 29.29 -71.31
C LEU A 222 12.90 28.79 -72.77
N PRO A 223 11.92 28.01 -73.25
CA PRO A 223 11.01 28.60 -74.23
C PRO A 223 9.52 28.22 -74.03
N SER A 224 8.67 29.06 -74.60
CA SER A 224 7.24 28.87 -74.93
C SER A 224 7.08 29.09 -76.46
N PRO A 225 5.90 29.02 -77.08
CA PRO A 225 4.79 28.05 -77.03
C PRO A 225 4.44 27.51 -78.45
N GLU A 226 3.75 26.37 -78.58
CA GLU A 226 2.99 26.05 -79.82
C GLU A 226 1.67 25.33 -79.52
N THR A 227 0.72 25.58 -80.42
CA THR A 227 -0.73 25.57 -80.27
C THR A 227 -1.42 24.34 -80.88
N VAL A 228 -2.51 23.92 -80.21
CA VAL A 228 -3.79 23.40 -80.74
C VAL A 228 -3.86 21.94 -81.22
N THR A 229 -4.70 21.15 -80.55
CA THR A 229 -5.98 20.64 -81.11
C THR A 229 -6.87 20.05 -80.03
N GLU A 230 -8.14 20.49 -80.00
CA GLU A 230 -9.24 19.84 -79.29
C GLU A 230 -9.52 18.45 -79.90
N GLU A 231 -9.72 17.44 -79.06
CA GLU A 231 -10.55 16.29 -79.40
C GLU A 231 -11.45 15.93 -78.22
N LEU A 232 -12.71 15.66 -78.56
CA LEU A 232 -13.84 15.45 -77.65
C LEU A 232 -13.65 14.25 -76.70
N LEU A 233 -14.17 14.44 -75.48
CA LEU A 233 -14.40 13.46 -74.41
C LEU A 233 -15.05 12.14 -74.88
N PRO A 234 -14.81 11.07 -74.13
CA PRO A 234 -15.88 10.30 -73.53
C PRO A 234 -15.92 10.51 -72.01
N THR A 235 -17.14 10.63 -71.50
CA THR A 235 -17.50 10.69 -70.08
C THR A 235 -16.79 9.62 -69.23
N PRO A 236 -16.23 9.94 -68.05
CA PRO A 236 -15.78 8.91 -67.12
C PRO A 236 -16.87 8.54 -66.12
N GLY A 237 -17.22 7.26 -66.11
CA GLY A 237 -17.82 6.61 -64.94
C GLY A 237 -16.88 6.67 -63.73
N ALA A 238 -17.47 6.58 -62.54
CA ALA A 238 -16.79 6.68 -61.26
C ALA A 238 -15.61 5.69 -61.15
N GLY A 239 -14.39 6.22 -61.22
CA GLY A 239 -13.14 5.52 -60.94
C GLY A 239 -12.57 5.87 -59.55
N PRO A 240 -11.48 5.20 -59.11
CA PRO A 240 -10.97 5.20 -57.73
C PRO A 240 -10.40 6.53 -57.19
N GLY A 241 -10.45 7.62 -57.95
CA GLY A 241 -9.79 8.90 -57.63
C GLY A 241 -10.68 9.95 -56.95
N THR A 242 -11.92 9.63 -56.58
CA THR A 242 -12.89 10.61 -56.05
C THR A 242 -12.67 11.00 -54.59
N GLU A 243 -11.95 10.19 -53.81
CA GLU A 243 -11.87 10.40 -52.37
C GLU A 243 -10.79 11.38 -51.92
N GLU A 244 -9.68 11.48 -52.65
CA GLU A 244 -8.65 12.51 -52.42
C GLU A 244 -9.19 13.94 -52.62
N ARG A 245 -10.29 14.08 -53.39
CA ARG A 245 -10.98 15.35 -53.63
C ARG A 245 -12.09 15.65 -52.61
N CYS A 246 -12.49 14.67 -51.80
CA CYS A 246 -13.46 14.85 -50.73
C CYS A 246 -12.85 15.74 -49.64
N ARG A 247 -13.62 16.73 -49.15
CA ARG A 247 -13.21 17.66 -48.09
C ARG A 247 -14.17 17.67 -46.89
N ARG A 248 -14.79 16.52 -46.59
CA ARG A 248 -15.66 16.40 -45.42
C ARG A 248 -14.85 16.54 -44.12
N ARG A 249 -15.29 17.47 -43.27
CA ARG A 249 -14.71 17.74 -41.96
C ARG A 249 -15.04 16.61 -40.98
N ARG A 250 -14.40 16.65 -39.81
CA ARG A 250 -14.74 15.77 -38.68
C ARG A 250 -16.16 16.07 -38.19
N VAL A 251 -16.89 15.01 -37.85
CA VAL A 251 -18.25 15.12 -37.30
C VAL A 251 -18.31 14.40 -35.97
N ARG A 252 -18.82 15.08 -34.94
CA ARG A 252 -18.95 14.55 -33.58
C ARG A 252 -20.41 14.48 -33.19
N PHE A 253 -20.87 13.32 -32.76
CA PHE A 253 -22.23 13.08 -32.29
C PHE A 253 -22.25 12.95 -30.78
N THR A 254 -23.08 13.76 -30.12
CA THR A 254 -23.26 13.78 -28.65
C THR A 254 -24.74 13.75 -28.28
N HIS A 255 -25.04 13.44 -27.02
CA HIS A 255 -26.42 13.39 -26.55
C HIS A 255 -26.95 14.76 -26.11
N GLY A 256 -28.19 15.06 -26.49
CA GLY A 256 -28.96 16.16 -25.91
C GLY A 256 -30.47 15.99 -26.12
N ALA A 257 -31.25 16.78 -25.39
CA ALA A 257 -32.70 16.66 -25.37
C ALA A 257 -33.37 17.10 -26.69
N ARG A 258 -32.70 17.95 -27.47
CA ARG A 258 -33.19 18.46 -28.76
C ARG A 258 -32.09 18.32 -29.81
N PRO A 259 -32.43 17.95 -31.06
CA PRO A 259 -31.50 17.99 -32.18
C PRO A 259 -30.87 19.38 -32.33
N ARG A 260 -29.55 19.45 -32.42
CA ARG A 260 -28.81 20.68 -32.69
C ARG A 260 -27.61 20.38 -33.56
N LEU A 261 -27.35 21.28 -34.51
CA LEU A 261 -26.15 21.30 -35.33
C LEU A 261 -25.38 22.58 -35.05
N SER A 262 -24.09 22.45 -34.76
CA SER A 262 -23.19 23.57 -34.52
C SER A 262 -21.82 23.30 -35.11
N LEU A 263 -21.12 24.36 -35.49
CA LEU A 263 -19.74 24.27 -35.91
C LEU A 263 -18.86 24.75 -34.77
N ALA A 264 -17.93 23.93 -34.28
CA ALA A 264 -17.14 24.25 -33.10
C ALA A 264 -15.64 24.02 -33.35
N LEU A 265 -14.82 24.88 -32.76
CA LEU A 265 -13.40 24.57 -32.60
C LEU A 265 -13.24 23.50 -31.51
N PRO A 266 -12.32 22.53 -31.67
CA PRO A 266 -12.19 21.40 -30.75
C PRO A 266 -12.02 21.88 -29.29
N GLY A 267 -13.09 21.75 -28.48
CA GLY A 267 -13.09 22.09 -27.05
C GLY A 267 -12.95 23.57 -26.69
N GLN A 268 -13.14 24.51 -27.62
CA GLN A 268 -12.84 25.94 -27.37
C GLN A 268 -14.03 26.88 -27.55
N TYR A 269 -14.62 26.98 -28.75
CA TYR A 269 -15.70 27.95 -29.05
C TYR A 269 -16.58 27.48 -30.20
N GLU A 270 -17.88 27.79 -30.14
CA GLU A 270 -18.80 27.65 -31.25
C GLU A 270 -18.57 28.79 -32.26
N LEU A 271 -18.38 28.44 -33.53
CA LEU A 271 -18.30 29.41 -34.62
C LEU A 271 -19.71 29.87 -34.96
N VAL A 272 -19.92 31.20 -34.92
CA VAL A 272 -21.18 31.84 -35.32
C VAL A 272 -21.24 31.89 -36.85
N GLN A 273 -21.38 30.72 -37.47
CA GLN A 273 -21.53 30.57 -38.91
C GLN A 273 -22.93 29.99 -39.20
N PRO A 274 -23.72 30.61 -40.10
CA PRO A 274 -25.02 30.08 -40.45
C PRO A 274 -24.84 28.75 -41.21
N LEU A 275 -25.37 27.67 -40.65
CA LEU A 275 -25.42 26.36 -41.30
C LEU A 275 -26.69 26.26 -42.14
N VAL A 276 -26.64 25.52 -43.25
CA VAL A 276 -27.83 25.28 -44.09
C VAL A 276 -28.92 24.61 -43.27
N ALA A 277 -28.54 23.73 -42.35
CA ALA A 277 -29.42 23.10 -41.38
C ALA A 277 -30.16 24.08 -40.44
N HIS A 278 -29.73 25.33 -40.29
CA HIS A 278 -30.45 26.34 -39.50
C HIS A 278 -31.63 26.96 -40.26
N SER A 279 -31.70 26.78 -41.59
CA SER A 279 -32.71 27.41 -42.46
C SER A 279 -33.99 26.56 -42.62
N GLY A 280 -34.05 25.37 -42.02
CA GLY A 280 -35.20 24.45 -42.11
C GLY A 280 -35.06 23.22 -41.22
N HIS A 281 -36.02 22.30 -41.28
CA HIS A 281 -35.90 20.99 -40.63
C HIS A 281 -34.99 20.07 -41.46
N TRP A 282 -34.18 19.27 -40.79
CA TRP A 282 -33.28 18.31 -41.44
C TRP A 282 -33.45 16.93 -40.83
N ASP A 283 -33.64 15.93 -41.67
CA ASP A 283 -33.55 14.50 -41.29
C ASP A 283 -32.17 13.92 -41.65
N THR A 284 -31.54 14.49 -42.69
CA THR A 284 -30.17 14.22 -43.13
C THR A 284 -29.40 15.53 -43.14
N ILE A 285 -28.17 15.52 -42.62
CA ILE A 285 -27.31 16.71 -42.57
C ILE A 285 -26.98 17.16 -44.01
N PRO A 286 -27.20 18.44 -44.36
CA PRO A 286 -26.85 18.97 -45.68
C PRO A 286 -25.38 18.74 -46.02
N GLU A 287 -25.11 18.33 -47.27
CA GLU A 287 -23.75 18.05 -47.74
C GLU A 287 -22.82 19.28 -47.62
N GLN A 288 -23.39 20.49 -47.76
CA GLN A 288 -22.67 21.75 -47.63
C GLN A 288 -22.11 21.96 -46.21
N ASP A 289 -22.87 21.56 -45.18
CA ASP A 289 -22.45 21.72 -43.78
C ASP A 289 -21.35 20.70 -43.41
N LEU A 290 -21.27 19.58 -44.13
CA LEU A 290 -20.25 18.54 -43.95
C LEU A 290 -18.91 18.89 -44.62
N GLN A 291 -18.91 19.70 -45.68
CA GLN A 291 -17.70 20.00 -46.46
C GLN A 291 -16.99 21.26 -45.98
N VAL A 292 -15.66 21.25 -46.03
CA VAL A 292 -14.84 22.46 -45.87
C VAL A 292 -14.68 23.12 -47.25
N PRO A 293 -15.03 24.41 -47.40
CA PRO A 293 -14.92 25.11 -48.68
C PRO A 293 -13.51 25.03 -49.29
N GLY A 294 -13.46 24.94 -50.62
CA GLY A 294 -12.24 24.88 -51.43
C GLY A 294 -11.21 25.97 -51.10
N ASP A 295 -11.73 27.18 -50.91
CA ASP A 295 -11.01 28.45 -50.79
C ASP A 295 -11.07 29.01 -49.36
N ALA A 296 -11.28 28.14 -48.35
CA ALA A 296 -11.33 28.56 -46.96
C ALA A 296 -9.96 29.11 -46.50
N GLU A 297 -9.77 30.44 -46.59
CA GLU A 297 -8.56 31.12 -46.12
C GLU A 297 -8.45 31.13 -44.59
N ASP A 298 -9.59 31.02 -43.88
CA ASP A 298 -9.63 31.03 -42.42
C ASP A 298 -9.18 29.68 -41.83
N PRO A 299 -8.05 29.62 -41.10
CA PRO A 299 -7.58 28.41 -40.43
C PRO A 299 -8.60 27.85 -39.44
N ALA A 300 -9.43 28.70 -38.81
CA ALA A 300 -10.44 28.26 -37.86
C ALA A 300 -11.51 27.40 -38.54
N GLN A 301 -11.93 27.73 -39.76
CA GLN A 301 -12.90 26.95 -40.52
C GLN A 301 -12.36 25.58 -40.96
N ARG A 302 -11.04 25.47 -41.13
CA ARG A 302 -10.37 24.20 -41.47
C ARG A 302 -10.25 23.28 -40.25
N VAL A 303 -10.08 23.83 -39.05
CA VAL A 303 -9.92 23.03 -37.82
C VAL A 303 -11.27 22.73 -37.15
N ALA A 304 -12.32 23.49 -37.48
CA ALA A 304 -13.63 23.32 -36.88
C ALA A 304 -14.30 21.98 -37.22
N GLU A 305 -14.84 21.33 -36.19
CA GLU A 305 -15.62 20.11 -36.29
C GLU A 305 -17.13 20.41 -36.26
N LEU A 306 -17.90 19.58 -36.97
CA LEU A 306 -19.35 19.65 -36.93
C LEU A 306 -19.85 18.86 -35.72
N GLU A 307 -20.43 19.56 -34.74
CA GLU A 307 -21.05 18.95 -33.57
C GLU A 307 -22.55 18.73 -33.82
N VAL A 308 -22.98 17.48 -33.63
CA VAL A 308 -24.35 17.02 -33.84
C VAL A 308 -24.88 16.48 -32.51
N VAL A 309 -25.83 17.21 -31.92
CA VAL A 309 -26.47 16.81 -30.68
C VAL A 309 -27.78 16.11 -31.01
N LEU A 310 -28.00 14.89 -30.52
CA LEU A 310 -29.23 14.11 -30.80
C LEU A 310 -29.80 13.41 -29.56
N PRO A 311 -31.14 13.23 -29.48
CA PRO A 311 -31.79 12.48 -28.40
C PRO A 311 -31.68 10.96 -28.64
N CYS A 312 -30.47 10.43 -28.77
CA CYS A 312 -30.20 9.01 -28.99
C CYS A 312 -29.75 8.29 -27.72
N ALA A 313 -30.30 7.10 -27.45
CA ALA A 313 -29.96 6.31 -26.26
C ALA A 313 -28.48 5.87 -26.23
N LEU A 314 -27.88 5.55 -27.38
CA LEU A 314 -26.46 5.19 -27.48
C LEU A 314 -25.56 6.37 -27.12
N LEU A 315 -25.92 7.58 -27.57
CA LEU A 315 -25.15 8.79 -27.31
C LEU A 315 -25.17 9.24 -25.84
N LYS A 316 -26.10 8.70 -25.02
CA LYS A 316 -26.06 8.90 -23.56
C LYS A 316 -24.83 8.24 -22.92
N GLU A 317 -24.33 7.18 -23.55
CA GLU A 317 -23.27 6.34 -23.00
C GLU A 317 -21.92 6.56 -23.68
N VAL A 318 -21.89 7.02 -24.93
CA VAL A 318 -20.66 7.18 -25.72
C VAL A 318 -20.80 8.27 -26.77
N ASP A 319 -19.75 9.10 -26.92
CA ASP A 319 -19.63 10.02 -28.05
C ASP A 319 -19.22 9.24 -29.31
N ILE A 320 -19.80 9.55 -30.46
CA ILE A 320 -19.38 8.94 -31.74
C ILE A 320 -18.68 10.01 -32.57
N VAL A 321 -17.46 9.73 -33.01
CA VAL A 321 -16.67 10.62 -33.86
C VAL A 321 -16.46 9.96 -35.21
N VAL A 322 -16.86 10.64 -36.27
CA VAL A 322 -16.55 10.24 -37.65
C VAL A 322 -15.35 11.04 -38.11
N ALA A 323 -14.26 10.32 -38.42
CA ALA A 323 -13.04 10.95 -38.89
C ALA A 323 -13.24 11.67 -40.23
N PRO A 324 -12.49 12.76 -40.49
CA PRO A 324 -12.48 13.43 -41.78
C PRO A 324 -12.06 12.48 -42.92
N CYS A 325 -12.34 12.86 -44.17
CA CYS A 325 -11.85 12.11 -45.32
C CYS A 325 -10.33 12.24 -45.47
N ARG A 326 -9.69 11.22 -46.08
CA ARG A 326 -8.22 11.13 -46.19
C ARG A 326 -7.60 12.36 -46.87
N GLY A 327 -8.28 12.93 -47.88
CA GLY A 327 -7.84 14.17 -48.56
C GLY A 327 -7.80 15.41 -47.67
N PHE A 328 -8.37 15.36 -46.46
CA PHE A 328 -8.40 16.46 -45.50
C PHE A 328 -7.46 16.22 -44.31
N GLN A 329 -7.54 15.05 -43.68
CA GLN A 329 -6.66 14.62 -42.61
C GLN A 329 -6.60 13.09 -42.60
N SER A 330 -5.40 12.53 -42.37
CA SER A 330 -5.21 11.08 -42.28
C SER A 330 -5.87 10.50 -41.03
N ALA A 331 -6.26 9.23 -41.08
CA ALA A 331 -6.81 8.50 -39.96
C ALA A 331 -5.79 8.38 -38.80
N GLU A 332 -4.51 8.32 -39.11
CA GLU A 332 -3.41 8.36 -38.14
C GLU A 332 -3.42 9.67 -37.35
N SER A 333 -3.46 10.80 -38.05
CA SER A 333 -3.37 12.12 -37.40
C SER A 333 -4.63 12.42 -36.61
N THR A 334 -5.81 12.00 -37.12
CA THR A 334 -7.03 12.04 -36.33
C THR A 334 -6.90 11.18 -35.07
N LEU A 335 -6.38 9.96 -35.14
CA LEU A 335 -6.22 9.11 -33.96
C LEU A 335 -5.25 9.72 -32.94
N ALA A 336 -4.14 10.32 -33.38
CA ALA A 336 -3.16 10.99 -32.53
C ALA A 336 -3.79 12.07 -31.64
N GLU A 337 -4.78 12.81 -32.14
CA GLU A 337 -5.47 13.85 -31.37
C GLU A 337 -6.34 13.27 -30.24
N PHE A 338 -6.82 12.02 -30.35
CA PHE A 338 -7.79 11.44 -29.41
C PHE A 338 -7.16 10.55 -28.34
N VAL A 339 -6.06 9.86 -28.61
CA VAL A 339 -5.51 8.79 -27.73
C VAL A 339 -5.14 9.29 -26.32
N ASP A 340 -4.81 10.57 -26.16
CA ASP A 340 -4.48 11.16 -24.85
C ASP A 340 -5.70 11.79 -24.12
N GLN A 341 -6.83 11.96 -24.82
CA GLN A 341 -7.99 12.71 -24.33
C GLN A 341 -9.19 11.81 -23.98
N VAL A 342 -9.36 10.71 -24.71
CA VAL A 342 -10.48 9.78 -24.56
C VAL A 342 -9.98 8.34 -24.59
N LEU A 343 -10.88 7.40 -24.29
CA LEU A 343 -10.65 5.98 -24.52
C LEU A 343 -11.31 5.57 -25.85
N PRO A 344 -10.56 5.51 -26.98
CA PRO A 344 -11.15 5.24 -28.28
C PRO A 344 -11.44 3.75 -28.47
N VAL A 345 -12.67 3.44 -28.86
CA VAL A 345 -13.05 2.18 -29.51
C VAL A 345 -12.96 2.42 -31.01
N VAL A 346 -11.87 1.98 -31.63
CA VAL A 346 -11.58 2.27 -33.04
C VAL A 346 -12.29 1.29 -33.96
N THR A 347 -13.09 1.82 -34.88
CA THR A 347 -13.76 1.05 -35.94
C THR A 347 -13.29 1.56 -37.30
N PHE A 348 -12.84 0.65 -38.16
CA PHE A 348 -12.35 0.98 -39.50
C PHE A 348 -13.32 0.42 -40.56
N ALA A 349 -14.02 1.30 -41.26
CA ALA A 349 -14.98 0.96 -42.29
C ALA A 349 -14.31 0.75 -43.67
N ILE A 350 -14.58 -0.40 -44.31
CA ILE A 350 -13.94 -0.81 -45.57
C ILE A 350 -15.03 -0.99 -46.63
N SER A 351 -14.99 -0.26 -47.74
CA SER A 351 -15.94 -0.48 -48.86
C SER A 351 -15.45 -1.55 -49.82
N GLU A 352 -14.14 -1.58 -50.06
CA GLU A 352 -13.53 -2.38 -51.12
C GLU A 352 -13.26 -3.84 -50.68
N PRO A 353 -13.24 -4.80 -51.62
CA PRO A 353 -12.86 -6.18 -51.32
C PRO A 353 -11.40 -6.37 -50.90
N GLN A 354 -10.55 -5.37 -51.13
CA GLN A 354 -9.10 -5.38 -50.85
C GLN A 354 -8.65 -3.98 -50.39
N LEU A 355 -7.58 -3.95 -49.59
CA LEU A 355 -6.92 -2.70 -49.19
C LEU A 355 -6.03 -2.19 -50.32
N SER A 356 -6.17 -0.91 -50.68
CA SER A 356 -5.26 -0.23 -51.62
C SER A 356 -3.86 -0.06 -51.01
N PRO A 357 -2.82 0.22 -51.81
CA PRO A 357 -1.48 0.52 -51.28
C PRO A 357 -1.46 1.67 -50.27
N SER A 358 -2.30 2.69 -50.49
CA SER A 358 -2.47 3.83 -49.57
C SER A 358 -3.12 3.40 -48.25
N ASP A 359 -4.17 2.56 -48.30
CA ASP A 359 -4.80 2.01 -47.08
C ASP A 359 -3.82 1.19 -46.26
N GLN A 360 -3.02 0.35 -46.93
CA GLN A 360 -2.00 -0.44 -46.26
C GLN A 360 -0.92 0.44 -45.64
N ALA A 361 -0.50 1.53 -46.30
CA ALA A 361 0.48 2.46 -45.75
C ALA A 361 -0.05 3.16 -44.48
N GLU A 362 -1.28 3.67 -44.52
CA GLU A 362 -1.91 4.34 -43.36
C GLU A 362 -2.11 3.37 -42.19
N LEU A 363 -2.55 2.14 -42.45
CA LEU A 363 -2.69 1.12 -41.41
C LEU A 363 -1.33 0.70 -40.83
N ARG A 364 -0.26 0.61 -41.62
CA ARG A 364 1.11 0.38 -41.07
C ARG A 364 1.52 1.51 -40.13
N GLU A 365 1.23 2.75 -40.51
CA GLU A 365 1.57 3.91 -39.69
C GLU A 365 0.81 3.90 -38.37
N ILE A 366 -0.50 3.62 -38.41
CA ILE A 366 -1.33 3.47 -37.20
C ILE A 366 -0.77 2.34 -36.31
N LYS A 367 -0.43 1.18 -36.88
CA LYS A 367 0.12 0.04 -36.13
C LYS A 367 1.46 0.38 -35.47
N GLN A 368 2.31 1.15 -36.15
CA GLN A 368 3.63 1.54 -35.65
C GLN A 368 3.54 2.55 -34.50
N LYS A 369 2.59 3.50 -34.57
CA LYS A 369 2.44 4.58 -33.58
C LYS A 369 1.52 4.20 -32.41
N PHE A 370 0.53 3.34 -32.64
CA PHE A 370 -0.50 3.03 -31.66
C PHE A 370 -0.65 1.52 -31.44
N SER A 371 -0.57 1.11 -30.17
CA SER A 371 -0.88 -0.27 -29.76
C SER A 371 -2.35 -0.38 -29.35
N LEU A 372 -3.25 -0.26 -30.34
CA LEU A 372 -4.70 -0.29 -30.12
C LEU A 372 -5.37 -1.37 -30.99
N PRO A 373 -6.35 -2.11 -30.44
CA PRO A 373 -7.17 -3.02 -31.23
C PRO A 373 -8.14 -2.23 -32.13
N ILE A 374 -8.34 -2.70 -33.36
CA ILE A 374 -9.23 -2.09 -34.35
C ILE A 374 -10.33 -3.08 -34.77
N PHE A 375 -11.57 -2.61 -34.84
CA PHE A 375 -12.68 -3.34 -35.43
C PHE A 375 -12.81 -3.00 -36.92
N PHE A 376 -12.33 -3.88 -37.79
CA PHE A 376 -12.47 -3.75 -39.23
C PHE A 376 -13.84 -4.27 -39.68
N LEU A 377 -14.61 -3.45 -40.38
CA LEU A 377 -15.93 -3.81 -40.88
C LEU A 377 -16.03 -3.54 -42.38
N ARG A 378 -16.35 -4.58 -43.15
CA ARG A 378 -16.69 -4.42 -44.56
C ARG A 378 -18.12 -3.94 -44.73
N ILE A 379 -18.28 -2.89 -45.53
CA ILE A 379 -19.52 -2.19 -45.81
C ILE A 379 -19.67 -2.12 -47.34
N PRO A 380 -20.33 -3.11 -47.97
CA PRO A 380 -20.46 -3.13 -49.42
C PRO A 380 -21.23 -1.91 -49.93
N GLU A 381 -21.07 -1.56 -51.21
CA GLU A 381 -21.82 -0.48 -51.83
C GLU A 381 -23.31 -0.83 -52.00
N ALA A 382 -24.20 0.16 -51.95
CA ALA A 382 -25.63 -0.06 -52.14
C ALA A 382 -25.91 -0.53 -53.59
N GLY A 383 -26.62 -1.66 -53.76
CA GLY A 383 -26.90 -2.26 -55.06
C GLY A 383 -25.94 -3.37 -55.50
N SER A 384 -24.84 -3.59 -54.77
CA SER A 384 -24.01 -4.79 -54.95
C SER A 384 -24.68 -5.96 -54.20
N GLU A 385 -25.65 -6.62 -54.84
CA GLU A 385 -26.19 -7.87 -54.28
C GLU A 385 -25.06 -8.90 -54.14
N LEU A 386 -25.00 -9.49 -52.95
CA LEU A 386 -24.17 -10.63 -52.66
C LEU A 386 -24.65 -11.79 -53.55
N SER A 387 -23.93 -12.09 -54.63
CA SER A 387 -23.93 -13.47 -55.12
C SER A 387 -23.37 -14.32 -53.98
N SER A 388 -24.26 -14.88 -53.18
CA SER A 388 -23.88 -15.87 -52.17
C SER A 388 -23.18 -17.00 -52.93
N PRO A 389 -21.90 -17.31 -52.65
CA PRO A 389 -21.35 -18.55 -53.17
C PRO A 389 -22.12 -19.67 -52.49
N LYS A 390 -22.95 -20.37 -53.26
CA LYS A 390 -23.45 -21.70 -52.89
C LYS A 390 -22.21 -22.55 -52.62
N ASN A 391 -21.92 -22.79 -51.34
CA ASN A 391 -20.76 -23.47 -50.77
C ASN A 391 -19.42 -22.71 -50.82
N PRO A 392 -19.06 -21.94 -49.77
CA PRO A 392 -17.65 -21.66 -49.51
C PRO A 392 -16.99 -22.93 -48.96
N SER A 393 -15.92 -23.40 -49.59
CA SER A 393 -15.00 -24.33 -48.93
C SER A 393 -14.53 -23.67 -47.62
N LYS A 394 -14.62 -24.38 -46.49
CA LYS A 394 -14.36 -23.84 -45.15
C LYS A 394 -12.94 -23.27 -44.92
N ASP A 395 -12.05 -23.35 -45.92
CA ASP A 395 -10.60 -23.16 -45.74
C ASP A 395 -9.97 -22.00 -46.53
N LYS A 396 -10.69 -21.21 -47.34
CA LYS A 396 -10.08 -20.07 -48.07
C LYS A 396 -10.35 -18.73 -47.37
N LYS A 397 -9.31 -18.18 -46.75
CA LYS A 397 -9.27 -16.81 -46.19
C LYS A 397 -9.48 -15.78 -47.31
N SER A 398 -10.22 -14.70 -47.03
CA SER A 398 -10.45 -13.62 -48.00
C SER A 398 -9.15 -12.84 -48.30
N PRO A 399 -9.04 -12.15 -49.45
CA PRO A 399 -7.91 -11.26 -49.73
C PRO A 399 -7.71 -10.19 -48.64
N LEU A 400 -8.80 -9.60 -48.16
CA LEU A 400 -8.78 -8.62 -47.08
C LEU A 400 -8.24 -9.20 -45.77
N HIS A 401 -8.64 -10.42 -45.42
CA HIS A 401 -8.14 -11.12 -44.25
C HIS A 401 -6.64 -11.41 -44.36
N LEU A 402 -6.15 -11.82 -45.53
CA LEU A 402 -4.72 -12.05 -45.76
C LEU A 402 -3.91 -10.75 -45.63
N GLN A 403 -4.40 -9.65 -46.21
CA GLN A 403 -3.74 -8.34 -46.10
C GLN A 403 -3.67 -7.84 -44.66
N LEU A 404 -4.73 -8.00 -43.87
CA LEU A 404 -4.72 -7.61 -42.44
C LEU A 404 -3.88 -8.55 -41.56
N LEU A 405 -3.66 -9.79 -42.00
CA LEU A 405 -2.75 -10.73 -41.36
C LEU A 405 -1.29 -10.36 -41.66
N ASP A 406 -0.97 -9.99 -42.90
CA ASP A 406 0.35 -9.47 -43.29
C ASP A 406 0.69 -8.14 -42.60
N LEU A 407 -0.32 -7.33 -42.28
CA LEU A 407 -0.19 -6.11 -41.49
C LEU A 407 -0.17 -6.35 -39.96
N GLU A 408 -0.17 -7.61 -39.52
CA GLU A 408 -0.14 -8.02 -38.11
C GLU A 408 -1.30 -7.48 -37.26
N TYR A 409 -2.45 -7.17 -37.88
CA TYR A 409 -3.67 -6.83 -37.16
C TYR A 409 -4.41 -8.10 -36.70
N LEU A 410 -4.35 -9.17 -37.48
CA LEU A 410 -5.04 -10.44 -37.21
C LEU A 410 -4.05 -11.56 -36.86
N SER A 411 -4.40 -12.42 -35.90
CA SER A 411 -3.57 -13.56 -35.53
C SER A 411 -3.79 -14.80 -36.43
N PRO A 412 -2.74 -15.56 -36.81
CA PRO A 412 -2.86 -16.74 -37.68
C PRO A 412 -3.72 -17.86 -37.09
N SER A 413 -3.78 -17.93 -35.76
CA SER A 413 -4.41 -18.98 -34.96
C SER A 413 -5.90 -18.73 -34.63
N SER A 414 -6.49 -17.61 -35.07
CA SER A 414 -7.88 -17.28 -34.75
C SER A 414 -8.85 -17.87 -35.78
N PRO A 415 -9.66 -18.89 -35.43
CA PRO A 415 -10.73 -19.36 -36.30
C PRO A 415 -11.91 -18.39 -36.18
N CYS A 416 -12.31 -17.81 -37.30
CA CYS A 416 -13.63 -17.22 -37.56
C CYS A 416 -14.48 -16.80 -36.33
N GLY A 417 -14.29 -15.57 -35.85
CA GLY A 417 -15.37 -14.76 -35.26
C GLY A 417 -15.44 -14.65 -33.73
N CYS A 418 -14.62 -15.36 -32.95
CA CYS A 418 -14.42 -15.06 -31.53
C CYS A 418 -12.99 -14.55 -31.32
N GLY A 419 -12.84 -13.22 -31.31
CA GLY A 419 -11.54 -12.57 -31.15
C GLY A 419 -10.86 -12.93 -29.83
N VAL A 420 -9.53 -13.03 -29.87
CA VAL A 420 -8.71 -13.06 -28.65
C VAL A 420 -8.94 -11.71 -27.94
N PRO A 421 -9.14 -11.68 -26.61
CA PRO A 421 -9.29 -10.41 -25.88
C PRO A 421 -8.11 -9.47 -26.16
N GLY A 422 -8.40 -8.22 -26.52
CA GLY A 422 -7.37 -7.22 -26.81
C GLY A 422 -6.77 -7.26 -28.24
N SER A 423 -7.25 -8.15 -29.13
CA SER A 423 -6.81 -8.17 -30.54
C SER A 423 -7.78 -7.47 -31.47
N SER A 424 -7.30 -7.06 -32.65
CA SER A 424 -8.16 -6.52 -33.71
C SER A 424 -9.06 -7.61 -34.30
N MET A 425 -10.18 -7.22 -34.92
CA MET A 425 -11.19 -8.12 -35.47
C MET A 425 -11.59 -7.69 -36.88
N LEU A 426 -11.79 -8.64 -37.79
CA LEU A 426 -12.37 -8.39 -39.12
C LEU A 426 -13.77 -9.01 -39.22
N VAL A 427 -14.74 -8.19 -39.63
CA VAL A 427 -16.12 -8.59 -39.90
C VAL A 427 -16.48 -8.20 -41.33
N GLU A 428 -16.70 -9.19 -42.20
CA GLU A 428 -16.98 -8.93 -43.63
C GLU A 428 -18.47 -8.85 -43.97
N GLN A 429 -19.35 -9.17 -43.03
CA GLN A 429 -20.80 -9.19 -43.22
C GLN A 429 -21.45 -8.13 -42.32
N LEU A 430 -22.12 -7.15 -42.90
CA LEU A 430 -22.75 -6.04 -42.17
C LEU A 430 -23.79 -6.54 -41.14
N GLU A 431 -24.48 -7.65 -41.42
CA GLU A 431 -25.42 -8.30 -40.50
C GLU A 431 -24.77 -8.74 -39.17
N LYS A 432 -23.45 -8.94 -39.18
CA LYS A 432 -22.65 -9.28 -37.99
C LYS A 432 -22.10 -8.04 -37.26
N LEU A 433 -22.58 -6.83 -37.56
CA LEU A 433 -22.24 -5.60 -36.83
C LEU A 433 -22.41 -5.73 -35.31
N ARG A 434 -23.31 -6.60 -34.85
CA ARG A 434 -23.47 -6.94 -33.42
C ARG A 434 -22.15 -7.34 -32.73
N LEU A 435 -21.18 -7.90 -33.46
CA LEU A 435 -19.88 -8.25 -32.89
C LEU A 435 -19.10 -7.03 -32.39
N LEU A 436 -19.42 -5.83 -32.88
CA LEU A 436 -18.89 -4.58 -32.34
C LEU A 436 -19.19 -4.46 -30.84
N SER A 437 -20.36 -4.90 -30.37
CA SER A 437 -20.71 -4.84 -28.94
C SER A 437 -19.76 -5.66 -28.07
N SER A 438 -19.37 -6.84 -28.55
CA SER A 438 -18.44 -7.75 -27.88
C SER A 438 -17.01 -7.22 -27.94
N PHE A 439 -16.60 -6.67 -29.08
CA PHE A 439 -15.31 -6.01 -29.26
C PHE A 439 -15.18 -4.79 -28.33
N SER A 440 -16.14 -3.86 -28.36
CA SER A 440 -16.17 -2.70 -27.46
C SER A 440 -16.10 -3.12 -26.00
N ARG A 441 -16.85 -4.16 -25.61
CA ARG A 441 -16.80 -4.68 -24.23
C ARG A 441 -15.40 -5.14 -23.86
N GLN A 442 -14.71 -5.89 -24.71
CA GLN A 442 -13.36 -6.39 -24.44
C GLN A 442 -12.37 -5.23 -24.24
N VAL A 443 -12.36 -4.25 -25.15
CA VAL A 443 -11.46 -3.08 -25.08
C VAL A 443 -11.70 -2.28 -23.80
N LEU A 444 -12.97 -1.95 -23.52
CA LEU A 444 -13.36 -1.17 -22.34
C LEU A 444 -13.08 -1.93 -21.03
N GLN A 445 -13.33 -3.24 -21.00
CA GLN A 445 -13.10 -4.08 -19.83
C GLN A 445 -11.62 -4.23 -19.51
N GLN A 446 -10.75 -4.36 -20.53
CA GLN A 446 -9.30 -4.41 -20.34
C GLN A 446 -8.81 -3.13 -19.64
N HIS A 447 -9.21 -1.96 -20.12
CA HIS A 447 -8.86 -0.67 -19.50
C HIS A 447 -9.29 -0.58 -18.03
N LEU A 448 -10.53 -0.99 -17.73
CA LEU A 448 -11.03 -1.00 -16.35
C LEU A 448 -10.26 -1.96 -15.45
N VAL A 449 -9.92 -3.16 -15.95
CA VAL A 449 -9.13 -4.15 -15.22
C VAL A 449 -7.74 -3.58 -14.91
N GLU A 450 -7.08 -2.95 -15.88
CA GLU A 450 -5.76 -2.35 -15.68
C GLU A 450 -5.79 -1.24 -14.62
N ALA A 451 -6.76 -0.32 -14.70
CA ALA A 451 -6.93 0.75 -13.71
C ALA A 451 -7.27 0.20 -12.31
N ALA A 452 -8.19 -0.77 -12.21
CA ALA A 452 -8.55 -1.41 -10.95
C ALA A 452 -7.38 -2.18 -10.32
N THR A 453 -6.58 -2.86 -11.16
CA THR A 453 -5.38 -3.60 -10.74
C THR A 453 -4.36 -2.66 -10.11
N ARG A 454 -4.01 -1.57 -10.80
CA ARG A 454 -3.08 -0.55 -10.28
C ARG A 454 -3.55 0.01 -8.94
N LEU A 455 -4.83 0.39 -8.84
CA LEU A 455 -5.37 0.93 -7.59
C LEU A 455 -5.34 -0.11 -6.44
N SER A 456 -5.69 -1.36 -6.73
CA SER A 456 -5.64 -2.46 -5.75
C SER A 456 -4.21 -2.72 -5.25
N GLU A 457 -3.22 -2.68 -6.14
CA GLU A 457 -1.80 -2.88 -5.78
C GLU A 457 -1.28 -1.75 -4.90
N VAL A 458 -1.61 -0.49 -5.22
CA VAL A 458 -1.28 0.68 -4.39
C VAL A 458 -1.85 0.51 -2.99
N HIS A 459 -3.15 0.20 -2.87
CA HIS A 459 -3.79 0.01 -1.57
C HIS A 459 -3.13 -1.12 -0.76
N GLY A 460 -2.87 -2.27 -1.39
CA GLY A 460 -2.22 -3.40 -0.72
C GLY A 460 -0.81 -3.07 -0.24
N ARG A 461 0.01 -2.41 -1.05
CA ARG A 461 1.36 -1.96 -0.66
C ARG A 461 1.31 -0.97 0.50
N CYS A 462 0.48 0.07 0.40
CA CYS A 462 0.36 1.07 1.47
C CYS A 462 -0.14 0.45 2.77
N LEU A 463 -1.11 -0.47 2.71
CA LEU A 463 -1.63 -1.15 3.91
C LEU A 463 -0.56 -2.01 4.58
N ASN A 464 0.27 -2.71 3.81
CA ASN A 464 1.41 -3.45 4.36
C ASN A 464 2.43 -2.52 5.04
N ILE A 465 2.68 -1.32 4.49
CA ILE A 465 3.53 -0.31 5.16
C ILE A 465 2.95 0.07 6.51
N PHE A 466 1.65 0.39 6.60
CA PHE A 466 1.01 0.72 7.88
C PHE A 466 1.09 -0.44 8.89
N ILE A 467 0.86 -1.68 8.46
CA ILE A 467 0.92 -2.86 9.33
C ILE A 467 2.36 -3.08 9.85
N ASN A 468 3.36 -3.00 8.97
CA ASN A 468 4.77 -3.17 9.35
C ASN A 468 5.23 -2.06 10.29
N GLN A 469 4.84 -0.81 10.02
CA GLN A 469 5.12 0.32 10.89
C GLN A 469 4.50 0.13 12.28
N ALA A 470 3.30 -0.45 12.36
CA ALA A 470 2.69 -0.79 13.64
C ALA A 470 3.42 -1.92 14.38
N PHE A 471 4.00 -2.88 13.66
CA PHE A 471 4.89 -3.90 14.23
C PHE A 471 6.14 -3.27 14.85
N ASP A 472 6.80 -2.38 14.12
CA ASP A 472 8.01 -1.70 14.59
C ASP A 472 7.71 -0.85 15.83
N MET A 473 6.60 -0.09 15.81
CA MET A 473 6.14 0.70 16.96
C MET A 473 5.83 -0.19 18.17
N GLN A 474 5.10 -1.29 18.00
CA GLN A 474 4.81 -2.22 19.12
C GLN A 474 6.08 -2.86 19.66
N ARG A 475 7.00 -3.26 18.78
CA ARG A 475 8.28 -3.83 19.18
C ARG A 475 9.09 -2.84 20.00
N ASP A 476 9.14 -1.58 19.59
CA ASP A 476 9.83 -0.52 20.33
C ASP A 476 9.20 -0.27 21.71
N LEU A 477 7.85 -0.21 21.78
CA LEU A 477 7.09 -0.12 23.04
C LEU A 477 7.40 -1.25 24.03
N GLN A 478 7.75 -2.44 23.55
CA GLN A 478 8.07 -3.58 24.40
C GLN A 478 9.57 -3.70 24.72
N ILE A 479 10.45 -3.44 23.75
CA ILE A 479 11.89 -3.69 23.87
C ILE A 479 12.58 -2.56 24.65
N THR A 480 12.23 -1.30 24.41
CA THR A 480 12.92 -0.16 25.00
C THR A 480 12.84 -0.16 26.54
N PRO A 481 11.67 -0.37 27.17
CA PRO A 481 11.58 -0.52 28.63
C PRO A 481 12.42 -1.69 29.17
N LYS A 482 12.40 -2.85 28.50
CA LYS A 482 13.20 -4.02 28.88
C LYS A 482 14.70 -3.76 28.79
N ARG A 483 15.15 -3.00 27.79
CA ARG A 483 16.57 -2.60 27.64
C ARG A 483 17.01 -1.65 28.75
N LEU A 484 16.16 -0.68 29.12
CA LEU A 484 16.42 0.24 30.24
C LEU A 484 16.51 -0.52 31.57
N GLU A 485 15.57 -1.43 31.83
CA GLU A 485 15.58 -2.29 33.02
C GLU A 485 16.80 -3.23 33.05
N TYR A 486 17.15 -3.85 31.92
CA TYR A 486 18.35 -4.68 31.79
C TYR A 486 19.61 -3.88 32.10
N THR A 487 19.71 -2.65 31.58
CA THR A 487 20.85 -1.74 31.77
C THR A 487 21.00 -1.40 33.26
N ARG A 488 19.90 -1.03 33.91
CA ARG A 488 19.84 -0.76 35.35
C ARG A 488 20.28 -1.97 36.18
N ARG A 489 19.74 -3.15 35.88
CA ARG A 489 20.05 -4.39 36.61
C ARG A 489 21.52 -4.77 36.46
N LYS A 490 22.06 -4.70 35.23
CA LYS A 490 23.45 -5.07 34.96
C LYS A 490 24.45 -4.09 35.55
N GLU A 491 24.13 -2.80 35.56
CA GLU A 491 24.96 -1.82 36.23
C GLU A 491 24.93 -2.00 37.76
N ASN A 492 23.76 -2.25 38.37
CA ASN A 492 23.67 -2.60 39.79
C ASN A 492 24.49 -3.86 40.14
N GLU A 493 24.41 -4.92 39.32
CA GLU A 493 25.23 -6.13 39.50
C GLU A 493 26.73 -5.83 39.47
N LEU A 494 27.17 -4.93 38.57
CA LEU A 494 28.55 -4.48 38.47
C LEU A 494 28.96 -3.66 39.71
N TYR A 495 28.13 -2.71 40.13
CA TYR A 495 28.35 -1.90 41.33
C TYR A 495 28.49 -2.76 42.58
N GLU A 496 27.55 -3.68 42.83
CA GLU A 496 27.58 -4.60 43.97
C GLU A 496 28.81 -5.52 43.93
N SER A 497 29.21 -5.98 42.75
CA SER A 497 30.41 -6.81 42.59
C SER A 497 31.68 -6.03 42.95
N LEU A 498 31.82 -4.79 42.44
CA LEU A 498 32.95 -3.90 42.74
C LEU A 498 32.96 -3.46 44.21
N MET A 499 31.79 -3.20 44.79
CA MET A 499 31.64 -2.86 46.21
C MET A 499 31.99 -4.06 47.10
N GLY A 500 31.57 -5.27 46.71
CA GLY A 500 31.95 -6.52 47.35
C GLY A 500 33.47 -6.76 47.32
N ILE A 501 34.15 -6.39 46.24
CA ILE A 501 35.62 -6.44 46.15
C ILE A 501 36.26 -5.41 47.07
N ALA A 502 35.79 -4.17 47.06
CA ALA A 502 36.27 -3.12 47.97
C ALA A 502 36.17 -3.55 49.44
N ASN A 503 35.09 -4.24 49.80
CA ASN A 503 34.83 -4.73 51.15
C ASN A 503 35.66 -5.95 51.52
N ARG A 504 35.74 -6.98 50.65
CA ARG A 504 36.53 -8.21 50.92
C ARG A 504 38.04 -7.95 50.88
N LYS A 505 38.50 -7.14 49.93
CA LYS A 505 39.93 -6.88 49.73
C LYS A 505 40.52 -5.90 50.74
N GLN A 506 39.77 -5.29 51.66
CA GLN A 506 40.37 -4.38 52.65
C GLN A 506 41.42 -5.07 53.54
N GLU A 507 41.17 -6.32 53.92
CA GLU A 507 42.12 -7.11 54.74
C GLU A 507 43.25 -7.69 53.88
N GLU A 508 42.94 -8.16 52.66
CA GLU A 508 43.97 -8.62 51.70
C GLU A 508 44.88 -7.48 51.21
N MET A 509 44.36 -6.25 51.05
CA MET A 509 45.16 -5.06 50.71
C MET A 509 46.13 -4.73 51.83
N LYS A 510 45.70 -4.89 53.09
CA LYS A 510 46.56 -4.68 54.25
C LYS A 510 47.73 -5.66 54.22
N GLU A 511 47.49 -6.95 53.95
CA GLU A 511 48.56 -7.95 53.78
C GLU A 511 49.44 -7.66 52.56
N MET A 512 48.85 -7.32 51.41
CA MET A 512 49.58 -6.96 50.20
C MET A 512 50.46 -5.72 50.39
N ILE A 513 50.00 -4.70 51.13
CA ILE A 513 50.78 -3.49 51.45
C ILE A 513 51.94 -3.87 52.37
N VAL A 514 51.73 -4.76 53.35
CA VAL A 514 52.81 -5.29 54.21
C VAL A 514 53.85 -6.03 53.37
N ASP A 515 53.43 -6.95 52.50
CA ASP A 515 54.33 -7.71 51.62
C ASP A 515 55.08 -6.82 50.62
N THR A 516 54.40 -5.83 50.05
CA THR A 516 54.99 -4.91 49.08
C THR A 516 55.99 -3.97 49.76
N LEU A 517 55.68 -3.47 50.95
CA LEU A 517 56.63 -2.71 51.78
C LEU A 517 57.83 -3.58 52.18
N GLY A 518 57.64 -4.87 52.44
CA GLY A 518 58.71 -5.82 52.72
C GLY A 518 59.63 -6.07 51.53
N ASN A 519 59.05 -6.31 50.34
CA ASN A 519 59.79 -6.63 49.12
C ASN A 519 60.50 -5.42 48.51
N MET A 520 59.91 -4.22 48.62
CA MET A 520 60.49 -2.99 48.11
C MET A 520 61.42 -2.30 49.11
N LYS A 521 61.51 -2.80 50.35
CA LYS A 521 62.26 -2.15 51.43
C LYS A 521 63.69 -1.84 51.00
N GLU A 522 64.41 -2.84 50.52
CA GLU A 522 65.83 -2.68 50.16
C GLU A 522 66.03 -1.77 48.94
N GLU A 523 65.18 -1.90 47.92
CA GLU A 523 65.20 -1.05 46.72
C GLU A 523 64.93 0.43 47.06
N LEU A 524 63.94 0.71 47.91
CA LEU A 524 63.62 2.08 48.35
C LEU A 524 64.73 2.68 49.21
N LEU A 525 65.40 1.86 50.01
CA LEU A 525 66.54 2.26 50.83
C LEU A 525 67.76 2.61 49.97
N GLU A 526 67.97 1.89 48.86
CA GLU A 526 69.01 2.21 47.87
C GLU A 526 68.67 3.45 47.04
N ASP A 527 67.44 3.56 46.54
CA ASP A 527 66.94 4.73 45.80
C ASP A 527 67.08 6.00 46.65
N ALA A 528 66.65 5.96 47.92
CA ALA A 528 66.80 7.08 48.84
C ALA A 528 68.27 7.43 49.11
N ALA A 529 69.17 6.44 49.20
CA ALA A 529 70.60 6.68 49.40
C ALA A 529 71.24 7.38 48.20
N SER A 530 70.81 7.05 46.99
CA SER A 530 71.26 7.65 45.72
C SER A 530 70.53 8.95 45.32
N MET A 531 69.49 9.35 46.06
CA MET A 531 68.62 10.47 45.69
C MET A 531 69.35 11.82 45.70
N GLU A 532 69.24 12.58 44.62
CA GLU A 532 69.61 14.00 44.59
C GLU A 532 68.41 14.87 44.99
N PHE A 533 68.63 15.83 45.90
CA PHE A 533 67.56 16.73 46.33
C PHE A 533 67.41 17.90 45.37
N ARG A 534 66.15 18.16 44.99
CA ARG A 534 65.80 19.31 44.17
C ARG A 534 65.84 20.59 45.01
N ASP A 535 66.40 21.66 44.45
CA ASP A 535 66.47 23.00 45.04
C ASP A 535 67.23 23.08 46.39
N ILE A 536 68.12 22.12 46.67
CA ILE A 536 68.98 22.09 47.87
C ILE A 536 70.41 21.76 47.44
N ILE A 537 71.35 22.65 47.71
CA ILE A 537 72.77 22.42 47.42
C ILE A 537 73.41 21.74 48.64
N ILE A 538 73.78 20.47 48.51
CA ILE A 538 74.53 19.75 49.55
C ILE A 538 76.04 19.96 49.28
N PRO A 539 76.81 20.53 50.23
CA PRO A 539 78.27 20.65 50.11
C PRO A 539 78.94 19.28 50.02
N GLU A 540 80.08 19.17 49.33
CA GLU A 540 80.85 17.91 49.20
C GLU A 540 81.24 17.28 50.55
N SER A 541 81.33 18.07 51.62
CA SER A 541 81.60 17.60 52.99
C SER A 541 80.38 17.01 53.71
N GLY A 542 79.17 17.19 53.16
CA GLY A 542 77.92 16.67 53.70
C GLY A 542 77.37 17.41 54.92
N GLU A 543 78.03 18.44 55.44
CA GLU A 543 77.63 19.17 56.67
C GLU A 543 76.22 19.79 56.61
N PRO A 544 75.54 20.00 57.77
CA PRO A 544 74.13 20.39 57.82
C PRO A 544 73.82 21.75 57.18
N VAL A 545 73.07 21.71 56.09
CA VAL A 545 72.55 22.86 55.35
C VAL A 545 71.23 23.30 55.99
N SER A 546 71.26 24.04 57.10
CA SER A 546 70.08 24.60 57.81
C SER A 546 68.95 23.64 58.27
N SER A 547 68.27 23.97 59.37
CA SER A 547 67.11 23.19 59.84
C SER A 547 65.94 23.18 58.83
N LYS A 548 65.85 24.19 57.96
CA LYS A 548 64.79 24.31 56.95
C LYS A 548 65.05 23.38 55.77
N ASP A 549 66.30 23.25 55.32
CA ASP A 549 66.61 22.41 54.17
C ASP A 549 66.70 20.94 54.58
N ILE A 550 67.15 20.61 55.79
CA ILE A 550 67.02 19.24 56.37
C ILE A 550 65.56 18.79 56.37
N LYS A 551 64.61 19.64 56.79
CA LYS A 551 63.17 19.33 56.73
C LYS A 551 62.68 19.08 55.30
N ARG A 552 63.23 19.80 54.32
CA ARG A 552 62.86 19.66 52.92
C ARG A 552 63.50 18.44 52.26
N CYS A 553 64.71 18.04 52.68
CA CYS A 553 65.32 16.75 52.32
C CYS A 553 64.48 15.58 52.84
N ILE A 554 64.09 15.60 54.11
CA ILE A 554 63.21 14.58 54.71
C ILE A 554 61.89 14.51 53.94
N GLN A 555 61.30 15.66 53.59
CA GLN A 555 60.08 15.73 52.79
C GLN A 555 60.24 15.08 51.40
N GLN A 556 61.34 15.33 50.70
CA GLN A 556 61.59 14.75 49.36
C GLN A 556 61.82 13.23 49.42
N ILE A 557 62.55 12.71 50.43
CA ILE A 557 62.70 11.25 50.63
C ILE A 557 61.33 10.60 50.87
N GLN A 558 60.48 11.25 51.66
CA GLN A 558 59.13 10.74 51.95
C GLN A 558 58.23 10.77 50.71
N GLU A 559 58.28 11.83 49.91
CA GLU A 559 57.55 11.92 48.63
C GLU A 559 57.98 10.81 47.66
N LEU A 560 59.26 10.46 47.60
CA LEU A 560 59.78 9.34 46.80
C LEU A 560 59.19 7.99 47.26
N ILE A 561 59.24 7.70 48.57
CA ILE A 561 58.72 6.44 49.14
C ILE A 561 57.22 6.30 48.90
N ILE A 562 56.46 7.37 49.14
CA ILE A 562 55.01 7.40 48.93
C ILE A 562 54.68 7.22 47.44
N SER A 563 55.42 7.87 46.54
CA SER A 563 55.23 7.76 45.10
C SER A 563 55.45 6.32 44.60
N ARG A 564 56.54 5.68 45.00
CA ARG A 564 56.85 4.29 44.62
C ARG A 564 55.87 3.29 45.23
N LEU A 565 55.47 3.47 46.49
CA LEU A 565 54.45 2.64 47.14
C LEU A 565 53.11 2.74 46.41
N ASN A 566 52.68 3.96 46.07
CA ASN A 566 51.46 4.18 45.30
C ASN A 566 51.50 3.46 43.95
N GLN A 567 52.64 3.54 43.23
CA GLN A 567 52.80 2.90 41.93
C GLN A 567 52.74 1.36 42.03
N ALA A 568 53.39 0.78 43.04
CA ALA A 568 53.39 -0.67 43.25
C ALA A 568 52.03 -1.22 43.72
N VAL A 569 51.34 -0.51 44.60
CA VAL A 569 49.99 -0.88 45.08
C VAL A 569 48.96 -0.74 43.95
N ALA A 570 49.03 0.34 43.16
CA ALA A 570 48.16 0.54 42.00
C ALA A 570 48.33 -0.57 40.95
N ASN A 571 49.57 -0.93 40.61
CA ASN A 571 49.85 -2.00 39.63
C ASN A 571 49.29 -3.37 40.05
N LYS A 572 49.30 -3.71 41.35
CA LYS A 572 48.72 -4.96 41.86
C LYS A 572 47.19 -4.94 41.97
N LEU A 573 46.56 -3.77 42.13
CA LEU A 573 45.10 -3.63 42.13
C LEU A 573 44.50 -3.81 40.72
N ILE A 574 45.20 -3.31 39.70
CA ILE A 574 44.76 -3.33 38.29
C ILE A 574 44.52 -4.77 37.80
N SER A 575 45.38 -5.73 38.15
CA SER A 575 45.27 -7.13 37.67
C SER A 575 44.04 -7.89 38.20
N SER A 576 43.47 -7.47 39.33
CA SER A 576 42.26 -8.09 39.90
C SER A 576 40.96 -7.53 39.31
N VAL A 577 41.02 -6.35 38.68
CA VAL A 577 39.87 -5.63 38.08
C VAL A 577 39.70 -5.99 36.60
N ASP A 578 40.79 -6.31 35.89
CA ASP A 578 40.77 -6.67 34.46
C ASP A 578 39.85 -7.86 34.14
N TYR A 579 39.76 -8.85 35.05
CA TYR A 579 38.86 -10.00 34.91
C TYR A 579 37.36 -9.61 34.89
N LEU A 580 36.97 -8.53 35.59
CA LEU A 580 35.57 -8.07 35.65
C LEU A 580 35.19 -7.25 34.42
N ARG A 581 36.16 -6.52 33.84
CA ARG A 581 35.94 -5.71 32.63
C ARG A 581 35.56 -6.59 31.45
N GLU A 582 36.23 -7.72 31.25
CA GLU A 582 35.92 -8.63 30.14
C GLU A 582 34.53 -9.27 30.27
N SER A 583 34.00 -9.43 31.49
CA SER A 583 32.71 -10.07 31.75
C SER A 583 31.48 -9.15 31.61
N PHE A 584 31.59 -7.84 31.86
CA PHE A 584 30.42 -6.95 31.98
C PHE A 584 30.27 -5.92 30.84
N VAL A 585 31.35 -5.57 30.16
CA VAL A 585 31.40 -4.35 29.33
C VAL A 585 30.80 -4.54 27.93
N GLY A 586 31.08 -5.65 27.27
CA GLY A 586 30.74 -5.81 25.85
C GLY A 586 29.23 -5.71 25.52
N THR A 587 28.36 -6.31 26.33
CA THR A 587 26.90 -6.33 26.06
C THR A 587 26.21 -5.08 26.61
N LEU A 588 26.66 -4.56 27.75
CA LEU A 588 26.09 -3.37 28.39
C LEU A 588 26.41 -2.10 27.58
N GLU A 589 27.64 -1.94 27.10
CA GLU A 589 28.02 -0.81 26.24
C GLU A 589 27.24 -0.79 24.93
N ARG A 590 27.05 -1.94 24.26
CA ARG A 590 26.22 -2.01 23.04
C ARG A 590 24.76 -1.66 23.31
N CYS A 591 24.22 -2.08 24.46
CA CYS A 591 22.84 -1.77 24.85
C CYS A 591 22.66 -0.27 25.10
N LEU A 592 23.56 0.35 25.87
CA LEU A 592 23.57 1.79 26.15
C LEU A 592 23.75 2.62 24.90
N LYS A 593 24.73 2.27 24.06
CA LYS A 593 24.96 2.94 22.79
C LYS A 593 23.71 2.90 21.90
N SER A 594 23.05 1.74 21.81
CA SER A 594 21.79 1.62 21.04
C SER A 594 20.66 2.47 21.62
N LEU A 595 20.55 2.63 22.95
CA LEU A 595 19.54 3.48 23.57
C LEU A 595 19.82 4.96 23.29
N GLU A 596 21.06 5.40 23.50
CA GLU A 596 21.51 6.78 23.24
C GLU A 596 21.31 7.18 21.76
N GLU A 597 21.72 6.33 20.80
CA GLU A 597 21.50 6.55 19.36
C GLU A 597 20.02 6.63 18.99
N SER A 598 19.17 5.79 19.59
CA SER A 598 17.72 5.80 19.33
C SER A 598 17.02 7.04 19.89
N TRP A 599 17.57 7.67 20.93
CA TRP A 599 17.07 8.91 21.48
C TRP A 599 17.41 10.11 20.58
N GLU A 600 18.61 10.15 19.98
CA GLU A 600 19.04 11.25 19.09
C GLU A 600 18.14 11.44 17.87
N GLY A 601 17.71 10.34 17.25
CA GLY A 601 16.79 10.37 16.09
C GLY A 601 15.41 10.99 16.40
N SER A 602 15.06 11.14 17.69
CA SER A 602 13.77 11.68 18.12
C SER A 602 13.80 13.15 18.58
N VAL A 603 15.00 13.75 18.67
CA VAL A 603 15.20 15.15 19.09
C VAL A 603 15.65 15.98 17.88
N HIS A 604 14.70 16.36 17.02
CA HIS A 604 14.86 17.51 16.13
C HIS A 604 13.97 18.65 16.64
N PRO A 605 14.53 19.82 16.99
CA PRO A 605 13.73 20.99 17.29
C PRO A 605 13.01 21.48 16.02
N PRO A 606 11.89 22.22 16.16
CA PRO A 606 11.40 23.07 15.07
C PRO A 606 12.56 23.94 14.57
N ARG A 607 12.70 24.08 13.24
CA ARG A 607 13.79 24.86 12.60
C ARG A 607 14.03 26.18 13.35
N GLY A 608 15.19 26.32 14.01
CA GLY A 608 15.57 27.60 14.64
C GLY A 608 16.54 27.56 15.83
N LEU A 609 16.86 26.42 16.46
CA LEU A 609 17.89 26.35 17.51
C LEU A 609 19.04 25.41 17.13
N GLU A 610 20.26 25.89 17.36
CA GLU A 610 21.53 25.22 17.06
C GLU A 610 21.62 23.81 17.68
N LYS A 611 22.22 22.86 16.94
CA LYS A 611 22.57 21.52 17.44
C LYS A 611 23.48 21.65 18.68
N PRO A 612 23.34 20.79 19.72
CA PRO A 612 24.32 20.70 20.79
C PRO A 612 25.70 20.42 20.19
N ARG A 613 26.72 21.16 20.64
CA ARG A 613 28.12 20.97 20.18
C ARG A 613 28.61 19.57 20.54
N ASP A 614 29.30 18.99 19.56
CA ASP A 614 30.01 17.72 19.54
C ASP A 614 30.62 17.33 20.91
N GLY A 615 30.05 16.30 21.56
CA GLY A 615 30.53 15.79 22.86
C GLY A 615 29.48 15.22 23.84
N SER A 616 28.18 15.49 23.64
CA SER A 616 27.10 15.04 24.56
C SER A 616 26.43 13.70 24.20
N VAL A 617 26.92 13.02 23.17
CA VAL A 617 26.22 11.90 22.49
C VAL A 617 26.24 10.58 23.28
N HIS A 618 27.14 10.47 24.27
CA HIS A 618 27.38 9.24 25.01
C HIS A 618 27.45 9.45 26.52
N ILE A 619 26.60 10.30 27.09
CA ILE A 619 26.70 10.69 28.50
C ILE A 619 26.59 9.47 29.43
N THR A 620 25.61 8.59 29.21
CA THR A 620 25.37 7.42 30.07
C THR A 620 26.45 6.37 29.85
N SER A 621 26.84 6.15 28.60
CA SER A 621 27.99 5.32 28.24
C SER A 621 29.30 5.84 28.84
N ASN A 622 29.49 7.16 28.93
CA ASN A 622 30.66 7.80 29.54
C ASN A 622 30.65 7.66 31.06
N TYR A 623 29.49 7.71 31.72
CA TYR A 623 29.39 7.40 33.14
C TYR A 623 29.68 5.92 33.44
N LEU A 624 29.27 4.99 32.57
CA LEU A 624 29.69 3.58 32.68
C LEU A 624 31.22 3.46 32.58
N LYS A 625 31.85 4.16 31.62
CA LYS A 625 33.31 4.24 31.54
C LYS A 625 33.93 4.86 32.79
N GLN A 626 33.28 5.83 33.42
CA GLN A 626 33.74 6.40 34.69
C GLN A 626 33.61 5.43 35.87
N ILE A 627 32.56 4.60 35.94
CA ILE A 627 32.44 3.52 36.95
C ILE A 627 33.60 2.54 36.80
N LEU A 628 33.90 2.14 35.56
CA LEU A 628 35.04 1.27 35.25
C LEU A 628 36.36 1.97 35.59
N ASN A 629 36.54 3.23 35.19
CA ASN A 629 37.76 4.00 35.44
C ASN A 629 37.97 4.35 36.92
N ALA A 630 36.90 4.50 37.71
CA ALA A 630 36.98 4.64 39.17
C ALA A 630 37.60 3.39 39.82
N ALA A 631 37.46 2.22 39.17
CA ALA A 631 38.15 1.01 39.56
C ALA A 631 39.64 0.97 39.14
N TYR A 632 40.00 1.61 38.02
CA TYR A 632 41.37 1.66 37.47
C TYR A 632 42.28 2.71 38.11
N HIS A 633 41.77 3.92 38.35
CA HIS A 633 42.55 5.06 38.84
C HIS A 633 42.35 5.26 40.34
N VAL A 634 42.79 4.29 41.13
CA VAL A 634 43.01 4.49 42.56
C VAL A 634 44.30 5.29 42.75
N GLU A 635 44.32 6.53 42.26
CA GLU A 635 45.37 7.46 42.65
C GLU A 635 45.16 7.82 44.11
N VAL A 636 46.07 7.37 44.96
CA VAL A 636 46.18 7.85 46.34
C VAL A 636 46.70 9.29 46.28
N THR A 637 45.79 10.24 46.08
CA THR A 637 46.15 11.66 46.01
C THR A 637 46.36 12.19 47.43
N PHE A 638 47.62 12.50 47.75
CA PHE A 638 48.03 13.17 49.00
C PHE A 638 48.01 14.70 48.89
N HIS A 639 47.37 15.26 47.87
CA HIS A 639 47.31 16.71 47.68
C HIS A 639 46.51 17.37 48.81
N SER A 640 47.08 18.46 49.33
CA SER A 640 46.70 19.21 50.52
C SER A 640 45.20 19.53 50.59
N GLY A 641 44.40 18.65 51.19
CA GLY A 641 42.97 18.90 51.40
C GLY A 641 42.15 17.76 52.00
N SER A 642 42.60 16.50 51.92
CA SER A 642 41.85 15.37 52.50
C SER A 642 42.14 15.20 54.01
N THR A 643 41.16 14.75 54.80
CA THR A 643 41.30 14.43 56.23
C THR A 643 42.44 13.45 56.54
N VAL A 644 42.83 12.66 55.53
CA VAL A 644 43.95 11.71 55.54
C VAL A 644 45.30 12.43 55.59
N THR A 645 45.50 13.50 54.81
CA THR A 645 46.75 14.28 54.87
C THR A 645 46.89 14.94 56.22
N ARG A 646 45.81 15.45 56.81
CA ARG A 646 45.85 16.07 58.14
C ARG A 646 46.20 15.08 59.25
N MET A 647 45.69 13.84 59.20
CA MET A 647 46.02 12.79 60.19
C MET A 647 47.39 12.14 60.01
N LEU A 648 47.81 11.88 58.77
CA LEU A 648 49.18 11.42 58.48
C LEU A 648 50.18 12.51 58.85
N TRP A 649 49.90 13.78 58.51
CA TRP A 649 50.72 14.93 58.87
C TRP A 649 50.84 15.13 60.39
N GLU A 650 49.81 14.84 61.17
CA GLU A 650 49.86 14.89 62.66
C GLU A 650 50.78 13.82 63.26
N GLN A 651 50.75 12.59 62.77
CA GLN A 651 51.65 11.50 63.20
C GLN A 651 53.08 11.72 62.67
N ILE A 652 53.21 12.21 61.45
CA ILE A 652 54.49 12.61 60.84
C ILE A 652 55.07 13.81 61.59
N LYS A 653 54.26 14.76 62.08
CA LYS A 653 54.70 15.85 62.98
C LYS A 653 55.30 15.31 64.27
N GLN A 654 54.68 14.28 64.87
CA GLN A 654 55.20 13.65 66.09
C GLN A 654 56.53 12.91 65.84
N ILE A 655 56.73 12.38 64.64
CA ILE A 655 57.98 11.72 64.25
C ILE A 655 59.06 12.73 63.87
N ILE A 656 58.71 13.80 63.14
CA ILE A 656 59.61 14.95 62.90
C ILE A 656 60.09 15.49 64.25
N GLN A 657 59.23 15.57 65.27
CA GLN A 657 59.64 15.94 66.63
C GLN A 657 60.58 14.94 67.31
N ARG A 658 60.55 13.64 66.94
CA ARG A 658 61.49 12.61 67.46
C ARG A 658 62.81 12.56 66.68
N ILE A 659 62.77 12.75 65.36
CA ILE A 659 63.96 12.72 64.48
C ILE A 659 64.75 14.04 64.57
N THR A 660 64.09 15.19 64.80
CA THR A 660 64.74 16.52 64.88
C THR A 660 65.56 16.76 66.14
N TRP A 661 65.62 15.82 67.08
CA TRP A 661 66.46 15.96 68.28
C TRP A 661 67.92 15.54 68.08
N VAL A 662 68.27 15.02 66.91
CA VAL A 662 69.66 14.79 66.52
C VAL A 662 69.90 15.49 65.19
N SER A 663 70.56 16.65 65.22
CA SER A 663 71.15 17.24 64.01
C SER A 663 72.13 16.21 63.43
N PRO A 664 71.93 15.73 62.19
CA PRO A 664 72.85 14.76 61.63
C PRO A 664 74.21 15.43 61.40
N PRO A 665 75.33 14.75 61.69
CA PRO A 665 76.66 15.31 61.44
C PRO A 665 76.93 15.51 59.94
N ALA A 666 76.29 14.74 59.04
CA ALA A 666 76.30 14.97 57.60
C ALA A 666 75.11 14.29 56.86
N ILE A 667 74.62 14.86 55.75
CA ILE A 667 73.60 14.32 54.83
C ILE A 667 74.24 13.25 53.93
N THR A 668 74.62 12.11 54.51
CA THR A 668 75.26 10.98 53.81
C THR A 668 74.23 10.00 53.24
N GLY A 669 74.65 9.11 52.33
CA GLY A 669 73.78 8.03 51.82
C GLY A 669 73.22 7.14 52.93
N GLU A 670 73.98 6.89 54.01
CA GLU A 670 73.50 6.17 55.20
C GLU A 670 72.44 6.95 55.98
N TRP A 671 72.57 8.27 56.10
CA TRP A 671 71.55 9.09 56.74
C TRP A 671 70.25 9.07 55.94
N LYS A 672 70.33 9.22 54.60
CA LYS A 672 69.15 9.13 53.72
C LYS A 672 68.47 7.76 53.84
N ARG A 673 69.26 6.67 53.88
CA ARG A 673 68.79 5.31 54.12
C ARG A 673 68.06 5.17 55.45
N LYS A 674 68.63 5.72 56.53
CA LYS A 674 68.01 5.68 57.87
C LYS A 674 66.70 6.46 57.93
N VAL A 675 66.65 7.64 57.32
CA VAL A 675 65.41 8.44 57.21
C VAL A 675 64.34 7.70 56.41
N ALA A 676 64.72 7.05 55.31
CA ALA A 676 63.82 6.22 54.52
C ALA A 676 63.31 5.00 55.31
N GLN A 677 64.17 4.35 56.08
CA GLN A 677 63.82 3.23 56.94
C GLN A 677 62.79 3.63 58.01
N ASP A 678 63.06 4.72 58.74
CA ASP A 678 62.15 5.24 59.77
C ASP A 678 60.80 5.66 59.15
N ALA A 679 60.82 6.22 57.94
CA ALA A 679 59.61 6.57 57.20
C ALA A 679 58.79 5.33 56.82
N ILE A 680 59.43 4.26 56.33
CA ILE A 680 58.77 2.98 56.00
C ILE A 680 58.15 2.33 57.26
N GLU A 681 58.90 2.29 58.37
CA GLU A 681 58.44 1.67 59.62
C GLU A 681 57.29 2.46 60.29
N SER A 682 57.18 3.75 59.98
CA SER A 682 56.06 4.59 60.45
C SER A 682 54.75 4.42 59.67
N LEU A 683 54.79 3.82 58.48
CA LEU A 683 53.61 3.61 57.64
C LEU A 683 52.78 2.44 58.19
N SER A 684 51.60 2.74 58.76
CA SER A 684 50.65 1.71 59.14
C SER A 684 49.89 1.18 57.92
N ALA A 685 50.24 -0.03 57.48
CA ALA A 685 49.57 -0.71 56.36
C ALA A 685 48.04 -0.80 56.55
N SER A 686 47.56 -1.00 57.78
CA SER A 686 46.12 -1.04 58.09
C SER A 686 45.42 0.31 57.89
N LYS A 687 46.07 1.44 58.23
CA LYS A 687 45.50 2.78 58.01
C LYS A 687 45.55 3.15 56.52
N LEU A 688 46.62 2.77 55.81
CA LEU A 688 46.75 2.98 54.36
C LEU A 688 45.65 2.21 53.61
N ALA A 689 45.48 0.92 53.89
CA ALA A 689 44.44 0.07 53.31
C ALA A 689 43.02 0.64 53.53
N LYS A 690 42.71 1.09 54.77
CA LYS A 690 41.44 1.74 55.09
C LYS A 690 41.21 3.03 54.30
N SER A 691 42.24 3.85 54.14
CA SER A 691 42.16 5.11 53.38
C SER A 691 41.91 4.85 51.88
N ILE A 692 42.66 3.91 51.29
CA ILE A 692 42.56 3.53 49.88
C ILE A 692 41.17 2.94 49.59
N CYS A 693 40.70 1.99 50.41
CA CYS A 693 39.37 1.41 50.27
C CYS A 693 38.27 2.46 50.47
N SER A 694 38.47 3.44 51.36
CA SER A 694 37.50 4.52 51.53
C SER A 694 37.43 5.45 50.32
N GLN A 695 38.56 5.83 49.73
CA GLN A 695 38.59 6.65 48.52
C GLN A 695 37.99 5.90 47.32
N PHE A 696 38.30 4.61 47.19
CA PHE A 696 37.69 3.73 46.19
C PHE A 696 36.17 3.69 46.31
N ARG A 697 35.64 3.44 47.53
CA ARG A 697 34.20 3.43 47.80
C ARG A 697 33.53 4.76 47.47
N THR A 698 34.13 5.89 47.87
CA THR A 698 33.58 7.22 47.60
C THR A 698 33.52 7.51 46.09
N ARG A 699 34.57 7.16 45.34
CA ARG A 699 34.58 7.33 43.86
C ARG A 699 33.55 6.41 43.20
N LEU A 700 33.49 5.15 43.61
CA LEU A 700 32.53 4.17 43.08
C LEU A 700 31.07 4.62 43.34
N ASN A 701 30.75 5.08 44.55
CA ASN A 701 29.43 5.64 44.89
C ASN A 701 29.09 6.85 44.02
N SER A 702 30.01 7.80 43.90
CA SER A 702 29.78 9.00 43.10
C SER A 702 29.54 8.67 41.62
N SER A 703 30.27 7.70 41.06
CA SER A 703 30.09 7.26 39.67
C SER A 703 28.78 6.49 39.47
N HIS A 704 28.38 5.64 40.42
CA HIS A 704 27.09 4.95 40.42
C HIS A 704 25.92 5.94 40.48
N GLU A 705 25.96 6.92 41.38
CA GLU A 705 24.93 7.96 41.49
C GLU A 705 24.81 8.79 40.19
N ALA A 706 25.94 9.15 39.58
CA ALA A 706 25.97 9.88 38.31
C ALA A 706 25.42 9.07 37.15
N PHE A 707 25.75 7.78 37.07
CA PHE A 707 25.17 6.86 36.08
C PHE A 707 23.65 6.72 36.27
N ALA A 708 23.19 6.50 37.50
CA ALA A 708 21.77 6.38 37.81
C ALA A 708 21.00 7.66 37.45
N ALA A 709 21.57 8.85 37.68
CA ALA A 709 20.98 10.12 37.27
C ALA A 709 20.90 10.26 35.73
N SER A 710 21.96 9.89 35.02
CA SER A 710 21.98 9.90 33.55
C SER A 710 21.00 8.91 32.93
N LEU A 711 20.90 7.71 33.50
CA LEU A 711 19.95 6.69 33.06
C LEU A 711 18.50 7.15 33.28
N ARG A 712 18.19 7.82 34.39
CA ARG A 712 16.85 8.44 34.61
C ARG A 712 16.53 9.48 33.56
N GLN A 713 17.49 10.34 33.18
CA GLN A 713 17.27 11.32 32.11
C GLN A 713 17.00 10.65 30.75
N LEU A 714 17.70 9.55 30.46
CA LEU A 714 17.46 8.73 29.27
C LEU A 714 16.09 8.04 29.32
N GLU A 715 15.68 7.54 30.48
CA GLU A 715 14.35 6.96 30.74
C GLU A 715 13.23 7.99 30.51
N ASP A 716 13.34 9.20 31.08
CA ASP A 716 12.38 10.28 30.90
C ASP A 716 12.26 10.70 29.42
N GLY A 717 13.40 10.81 28.74
CA GLY A 717 13.47 11.11 27.30
C GLY A 717 12.77 10.04 26.44
N HIS A 718 12.98 8.77 26.74
CA HIS A 718 12.28 7.68 26.07
C HIS A 718 10.80 7.59 26.47
N SER A 719 10.42 7.89 27.70
CA SER A 719 9.01 7.85 28.14
C SER A 719 8.12 8.73 27.27
N GLY A 720 8.49 10.01 27.10
CA GLY A 720 7.71 10.93 26.26
C GLY A 720 7.69 10.56 24.78
N ARG A 721 8.76 9.90 24.28
CA ARG A 721 8.79 9.35 22.92
C ARG A 721 7.87 8.13 22.78
N LEU A 722 7.91 7.21 23.75
CA LEU A 722 7.09 5.99 23.77
C LEU A 722 5.60 6.31 23.91
N GLU A 723 5.21 7.31 24.70
CA GLU A 723 3.80 7.78 24.77
C GLU A 723 3.30 8.24 23.39
N ARG A 724 4.08 9.05 22.65
CA ARG A 724 3.72 9.47 21.28
C ARG A 724 3.68 8.28 20.32
N THR A 725 4.61 7.34 20.47
CA THR A 725 4.63 6.09 19.69
C THR A 725 3.38 5.26 19.96
N GLU A 726 2.93 5.17 21.21
CA GLU A 726 1.71 4.47 21.61
C GLU A 726 0.47 5.14 20.99
N ASP A 727 0.34 6.47 21.07
CA ASP A 727 -0.75 7.21 20.46
C ASP A 727 -0.80 7.05 18.93
N LEU A 728 0.36 7.10 18.28
CA LEU A 728 0.46 6.87 16.84
C LEU A 728 0.12 5.42 16.48
N TRP A 729 0.64 4.44 17.22
CA TRP A 729 0.33 3.03 17.05
C TRP A 729 -1.17 2.76 17.23
N LEU A 730 -1.81 3.38 18.21
CA LEU A 730 -3.26 3.30 18.43
C LEU A 730 -4.05 3.84 17.24
N ARG A 731 -3.66 4.98 16.66
CA ARG A 731 -4.31 5.55 15.47
C ARG A 731 -4.11 4.69 14.23
N VAL A 732 -2.90 4.20 13.98
CA VAL A 732 -2.62 3.29 12.87
C VAL A 732 -3.48 2.05 12.98
N ARG A 733 -3.53 1.44 14.16
CA ARG A 733 -4.26 0.21 14.43
C ARG A 733 -5.78 0.36 14.36
N LYS A 734 -6.34 1.40 14.99
CA LYS A 734 -7.79 1.54 15.18
C LYS A 734 -8.48 2.35 14.09
N GLU A 735 -7.73 3.19 13.36
CA GLU A 735 -8.32 4.12 12.40
C GLU A 735 -7.72 3.96 11.00
N HIS A 736 -6.41 4.13 10.83
CA HIS A 736 -5.82 4.24 9.49
C HIS A 736 -5.78 2.91 8.73
N ALA A 737 -5.24 1.85 9.33
CA ALA A 737 -5.16 0.55 8.67
C ALA A 737 -6.55 -0.03 8.35
N PRO A 738 -7.56 0.00 9.26
CA PRO A 738 -8.90 -0.47 8.93
C PRO A 738 -9.58 0.33 7.80
N ARG A 739 -9.46 1.66 7.79
CA ARG A 739 -10.01 2.52 6.71
C ARG A 739 -9.34 2.23 5.36
N LEU A 740 -8.02 2.06 5.33
CA LEU A 740 -7.31 1.72 4.09
C LEU A 740 -7.60 0.29 3.63
N ALA A 741 -7.79 -0.66 4.55
CA ALA A 741 -8.21 -2.02 4.23
C ALA A 741 -9.57 -2.04 3.53
N ARG A 742 -10.51 -1.18 3.96
CA ARG A 742 -11.79 -1.01 3.25
C ARG A 742 -11.60 -0.56 1.81
N LEU A 743 -10.80 0.48 1.57
CA LEU A 743 -10.49 0.94 0.21
C LEU A 743 -9.81 -0.15 -0.62
N SER A 744 -8.94 -0.95 -0.01
CA SER A 744 -8.29 -2.11 -0.63
C SER A 744 -9.30 -3.19 -1.02
N LEU A 745 -10.23 -3.53 -0.14
CA LEU A 745 -11.32 -4.48 -0.43
C LEU A 745 -12.22 -3.96 -1.56
N GLU A 746 -12.57 -2.67 -1.56
CA GLU A 746 -13.41 -2.07 -2.61
C GLU A 746 -12.72 -2.08 -3.98
N SER A 747 -11.44 -1.71 -4.07
CA SER A 747 -10.70 -1.74 -5.33
C SER A 747 -10.46 -3.16 -5.82
N ARG A 748 -10.15 -4.08 -4.91
CA ARG A 748 -9.95 -5.50 -5.23
C ARG A 748 -11.24 -6.18 -5.66
N SER A 749 -12.34 -5.92 -4.96
CA SER A 749 -13.64 -6.45 -5.35
C SER A 749 -14.05 -5.96 -6.74
N LEU A 750 -13.75 -4.71 -7.08
CA LEU A 750 -14.07 -4.19 -8.41
C LEU A 750 -13.24 -4.92 -9.48
N GLN A 751 -11.95 -5.14 -9.23
CA GLN A 751 -11.08 -5.94 -10.10
C GLN A 751 -11.64 -7.36 -10.30
N ASP A 752 -12.00 -8.05 -9.23
CA ASP A 752 -12.53 -9.42 -9.25
C ASP A 752 -13.86 -9.50 -10.04
N VAL A 753 -14.76 -8.53 -9.86
CA VAL A 753 -16.01 -8.44 -10.65
C VAL A 753 -15.72 -8.18 -12.13
N LEU A 754 -14.75 -7.33 -12.44
CA LEU A 754 -14.35 -7.05 -13.82
C LEU A 754 -13.70 -8.26 -14.49
N LEU A 755 -12.96 -9.10 -13.76
CA LEU A 755 -12.32 -10.29 -14.30
C LEU A 755 -13.27 -11.48 -14.44
N HIS A 756 -14.12 -11.71 -13.44
CA HIS A 756 -14.84 -12.98 -13.28
C HIS A 756 -16.35 -12.84 -13.22
N GLY A 757 -16.88 -11.61 -13.14
CA GLY A 757 -18.29 -11.36 -12.89
C GLY A 757 -18.69 -11.68 -11.45
N LYS A 758 -19.99 -11.51 -11.13
CA LYS A 758 -20.52 -11.87 -9.81
C LYS A 758 -20.65 -13.40 -9.69
N PRO A 759 -20.27 -14.01 -8.55
CA PRO A 759 -20.47 -15.43 -8.33
C PRO A 759 -21.96 -15.76 -8.19
N LYS A 760 -22.35 -16.95 -8.64
CA LYS A 760 -23.73 -17.43 -8.52
C LYS A 760 -23.96 -18.03 -7.13
N LEU A 761 -24.99 -17.55 -6.45
CA LEU A 761 -25.38 -18.00 -5.12
C LEU A 761 -26.19 -19.31 -5.26
N GLY A 762 -25.65 -20.42 -4.77
CA GLY A 762 -26.35 -21.71 -4.71
C GLY A 762 -27.11 -21.91 -3.40
N ARG A 763 -27.39 -23.17 -3.05
CA ARG A 763 -28.05 -23.53 -1.78
C ARG A 763 -27.20 -23.15 -0.56
N GLU A 764 -27.86 -22.82 0.54
CA GLU A 764 -27.20 -22.61 1.84
C GLU A 764 -26.51 -23.91 2.30
N LEU A 765 -25.22 -23.80 2.65
CA LEU A 765 -24.42 -24.89 3.25
C LEU A 765 -24.39 -24.77 4.77
N GLY A 766 -24.46 -23.54 5.29
CA GLY A 766 -24.51 -23.28 6.72
C GLY A 766 -24.63 -21.81 7.05
N ARG A 767 -25.08 -21.51 8.26
CA ARG A 767 -25.23 -20.16 8.80
C ARG A 767 -24.53 -20.05 10.14
N GLY A 768 -23.67 -19.05 10.24
CA GLY A 768 -22.91 -18.74 11.45
C GLY A 768 -23.24 -17.35 11.98
N GLN A 769 -22.51 -16.95 13.02
CA GLN A 769 -22.61 -15.60 13.60
C GLN A 769 -22.18 -14.51 12.59
N TYR A 770 -21.21 -14.82 11.74
CA TYR A 770 -20.57 -13.85 10.83
C TYR A 770 -21.19 -13.81 9.43
N GLY A 771 -22.22 -14.62 9.16
CA GLY A 771 -22.84 -14.66 7.84
C GLY A 771 -23.35 -16.03 7.42
N VAL A 772 -23.64 -16.14 6.13
CA VAL A 772 -24.22 -17.34 5.51
C VAL A 772 -23.26 -17.88 4.46
N VAL A 773 -23.00 -19.18 4.46
CA VAL A 773 -22.16 -19.85 3.48
C VAL A 773 -23.06 -20.57 2.48
N TYR A 774 -22.86 -20.28 1.20
CA TYR A 774 -23.60 -20.88 0.09
C TYR A 774 -22.69 -21.76 -0.76
N LEU A 775 -23.30 -22.73 -1.44
CA LEU A 775 -22.67 -23.47 -2.52
C LEU A 775 -22.37 -22.51 -3.68
N CYS A 776 -21.19 -22.63 -4.27
CA CYS A 776 -20.85 -21.97 -5.52
C CYS A 776 -20.15 -23.01 -6.39
N ASP A 777 -20.74 -23.43 -7.51
CA ASP A 777 -20.15 -24.50 -8.31
C ASP A 777 -18.77 -24.10 -8.82
N SER A 778 -18.69 -23.01 -9.59
CA SER A 778 -17.43 -22.48 -10.11
C SER A 778 -17.41 -20.96 -10.17
N TRP A 779 -16.25 -20.36 -9.95
CA TRP A 779 -16.02 -18.93 -10.16
C TRP A 779 -14.55 -18.65 -10.51
N GLY A 780 -14.29 -17.81 -11.51
CA GLY A 780 -12.92 -17.46 -11.91
C GLY A 780 -12.04 -18.63 -12.35
N GLY A 781 -12.63 -19.73 -12.83
CA GLY A 781 -11.89 -20.95 -13.18
C GLY A 781 -11.65 -21.90 -11.99
N HIS A 782 -12.06 -21.53 -10.78
CA HIS A 782 -12.00 -22.38 -9.61
C HIS A 782 -13.26 -23.25 -9.48
N PHE A 783 -13.06 -24.51 -9.08
CA PHE A 783 -14.11 -25.48 -8.76
C PHE A 783 -13.50 -26.55 -7.83
N PRO A 784 -14.21 -27.00 -6.78
CA PRO A 784 -15.48 -26.48 -6.28
C PRO A 784 -15.30 -25.27 -5.34
N CYS A 785 -16.27 -24.35 -5.33
CA CYS A 785 -16.23 -23.15 -4.49
C CYS A 785 -17.30 -23.11 -3.39
N ALA A 786 -17.05 -22.30 -2.37
CA ALA A 786 -17.99 -21.90 -1.33
C ALA A 786 -18.03 -20.38 -1.27
N LEU A 787 -19.19 -19.82 -0.95
CA LEU A 787 -19.41 -18.38 -0.94
C LEU A 787 -19.92 -17.93 0.42
N LYS A 788 -19.07 -17.29 1.21
CA LYS A 788 -19.45 -16.70 2.51
C LYS A 788 -19.96 -15.28 2.26
N SER A 789 -21.24 -15.07 2.49
CA SER A 789 -21.90 -13.77 2.46
C SER A 789 -21.89 -13.17 3.85
N VAL A 790 -21.28 -12.00 3.98
CA VAL A 790 -21.21 -11.21 5.22
C VAL A 790 -21.91 -9.88 4.98
N VAL A 791 -22.85 -9.53 5.86
CA VAL A 791 -23.53 -8.23 5.86
C VAL A 791 -23.03 -7.46 7.08
N PRO A 792 -22.08 -6.53 6.92
CA PRO A 792 -21.56 -5.78 8.06
C PRO A 792 -22.63 -4.79 8.57
N PRO A 793 -22.98 -4.83 9.87
CA PRO A 793 -24.07 -4.02 10.42
C PRO A 793 -23.70 -2.54 10.61
N ASP A 794 -22.41 -2.22 10.73
CA ASP A 794 -21.90 -0.86 10.91
C ASP A 794 -20.50 -0.70 10.28
N GLU A 795 -19.97 0.52 10.32
CA GLU A 795 -18.67 0.87 9.76
C GLU A 795 -17.50 0.13 10.43
N LYS A 796 -17.58 -0.12 11.74
CA LYS A 796 -16.52 -0.83 12.47
C LYS A 796 -16.43 -2.27 11.97
N HIS A 797 -17.54 -2.98 11.87
CA HIS A 797 -17.59 -4.35 11.36
C HIS A 797 -17.19 -4.40 9.88
N TRP A 798 -17.50 -3.37 9.10
CA TRP A 798 -17.05 -3.26 7.71
C TRP A 798 -15.52 -3.20 7.62
N ASN A 799 -14.91 -2.37 8.46
CA ASN A 799 -13.46 -2.21 8.51
C ASN A 799 -12.74 -3.45 9.08
N ASP A 800 -13.30 -4.11 10.10
CA ASP A 800 -12.78 -5.37 10.64
C ASP A 800 -12.82 -6.49 9.58
N LEU A 801 -13.92 -6.60 8.82
CA LEU A 801 -14.03 -7.55 7.70
C LEU A 801 -13.03 -7.26 6.57
N ALA A 802 -12.79 -5.98 6.28
CA ALA A 802 -11.81 -5.60 5.27
C ALA A 802 -10.37 -5.96 5.69
N LEU A 803 -10.04 -5.87 6.97
CA LEU A 803 -8.78 -6.38 7.52
C LEU A 803 -8.71 -7.91 7.46
N GLU A 804 -9.78 -8.62 7.82
CA GLU A 804 -9.88 -10.09 7.65
C GLU A 804 -9.54 -10.45 6.19
N PHE A 805 -10.21 -9.81 5.23
CA PHE A 805 -9.95 -10.04 3.82
C PHE A 805 -8.48 -9.82 3.44
N HIS A 806 -7.88 -8.71 3.88
CA HIS A 806 -6.48 -8.40 3.59
C HIS A 806 -5.54 -9.49 4.12
N TYR A 807 -5.69 -9.91 5.37
CA TYR A 807 -4.87 -10.97 5.96
C TYR A 807 -5.07 -12.31 5.27
N MET A 808 -6.31 -12.70 4.96
CA MET A 808 -6.58 -13.93 4.22
C MET A 808 -5.94 -13.93 2.84
N ARG A 809 -5.95 -12.77 2.16
CA ARG A 809 -5.45 -12.63 0.80
C ARG A 809 -3.94 -12.55 0.71
N SER A 810 -3.27 -12.02 1.74
CA SER A 810 -1.81 -11.90 1.78
C SER A 810 -1.12 -13.24 2.07
N LEU A 811 -1.84 -14.22 2.63
CA LEU A 811 -1.36 -15.57 2.84
C LEU A 811 -1.09 -16.28 1.51
N GLN A 812 0.04 -16.99 1.43
CA GLN A 812 0.28 -17.92 0.34
C GLN A 812 -0.64 -19.14 0.49
N SER A 813 -0.94 -19.80 -0.63
CA SER A 813 -1.71 -21.04 -0.58
C SER A 813 -0.98 -22.08 0.27
N HIS A 814 -1.69 -22.68 1.21
CA HIS A 814 -1.13 -23.66 2.15
C HIS A 814 -2.07 -24.85 2.27
N GLU A 815 -1.51 -26.07 2.35
CA GLU A 815 -2.31 -27.30 2.35
C GLU A 815 -3.26 -27.44 3.55
N ARG A 816 -3.01 -26.71 4.63
CA ARG A 816 -3.77 -26.76 5.89
C ARG A 816 -4.59 -25.50 6.18
N LEU A 817 -4.69 -24.57 5.23
CA LEU A 817 -5.56 -23.40 5.33
C LEU A 817 -6.54 -23.37 4.16
N VAL A 818 -7.78 -22.95 4.42
CA VAL A 818 -8.77 -22.73 3.36
C VAL A 818 -8.37 -21.52 2.53
N HIS A 819 -8.18 -21.75 1.24
CA HIS A 819 -7.77 -20.72 0.29
C HIS A 819 -8.93 -19.80 -0.10
N LEU A 820 -8.65 -18.49 -0.10
CA LEU A 820 -9.53 -17.43 -0.59
C LEU A 820 -9.22 -17.14 -2.06
N HIS A 821 -10.18 -17.40 -2.95
CA HIS A 821 -10.05 -17.13 -4.39
C HIS A 821 -10.28 -15.66 -4.74
N GLY A 822 -11.18 -14.97 -4.03
CA GLY A 822 -11.48 -13.56 -4.31
C GLY A 822 -12.64 -13.01 -3.48
N SER A 823 -13.03 -11.77 -3.78
CA SER A 823 -14.12 -11.08 -3.10
C SER A 823 -15.02 -10.28 -4.04
N VAL A 824 -16.30 -10.17 -3.71
CA VAL A 824 -17.27 -9.34 -4.42
C VAL A 824 -18.15 -8.58 -3.44
N ILE A 825 -18.19 -7.26 -3.55
CA ILE A 825 -19.16 -6.40 -2.86
C ILE A 825 -20.44 -6.36 -3.70
N ASP A 826 -21.50 -6.92 -3.14
CA ASP A 826 -22.83 -6.89 -3.73
C ASP A 826 -23.68 -5.77 -3.13
N TYR A 827 -23.73 -4.65 -3.84
CA TYR A 827 -24.57 -3.49 -3.52
C TYR A 827 -26.07 -3.73 -3.75
N GLY A 828 -26.45 -4.82 -4.44
CA GLY A 828 -27.84 -5.18 -4.70
C GLY A 828 -28.40 -6.24 -3.75
N TYR A 829 -27.63 -6.60 -2.71
CA TYR A 829 -28.02 -7.69 -1.80
C TYR A 829 -29.35 -7.37 -1.10
N GLY A 830 -30.20 -8.38 -0.93
CA GLY A 830 -31.54 -8.20 -0.35
C GLY A 830 -32.46 -7.31 -1.18
N GLY A 831 -32.24 -7.16 -2.50
CA GLY A 831 -33.00 -6.24 -3.34
C GLY A 831 -32.58 -4.78 -3.19
N GLY A 832 -31.35 -4.53 -2.70
CA GLY A 832 -30.79 -3.20 -2.48
C GLY A 832 -31.00 -2.65 -1.07
N SER A 833 -31.60 -3.43 -0.16
CA SER A 833 -31.77 -3.03 1.25
C SER A 833 -30.49 -3.10 2.07
N SER A 834 -29.48 -3.84 1.59
CA SER A 834 -28.22 -4.06 2.31
C SER A 834 -27.07 -4.26 1.35
N ILE A 835 -25.84 -4.01 1.83
CA ILE A 835 -24.61 -4.30 1.09
C ILE A 835 -23.99 -5.53 1.72
N ALA A 836 -23.67 -6.53 0.90
CA ALA A 836 -22.97 -7.73 1.35
C ALA A 836 -21.57 -7.82 0.75
N VAL A 837 -20.62 -8.33 1.52
CA VAL A 837 -19.31 -8.77 1.02
C VAL A 837 -19.39 -10.28 0.84
N LEU A 838 -19.10 -10.74 -0.37
CA LEU A 838 -19.10 -12.14 -0.76
C LEU A 838 -17.65 -12.61 -0.87
N LEU A 839 -17.24 -13.51 0.00
CA LEU A 839 -15.91 -14.13 -0.01
C LEU A 839 -15.98 -15.48 -0.73
N VAL A 840 -15.27 -15.59 -1.85
CA VAL A 840 -15.21 -16.81 -2.67
C VAL A 840 -14.03 -17.64 -2.22
N MET A 841 -14.29 -18.84 -1.71
CA MET A 841 -13.29 -19.73 -1.09
C MET A 841 -13.33 -21.12 -1.71
N GLU A 842 -12.29 -21.91 -1.50
CA GLU A 842 -12.35 -23.34 -1.81
C GLU A 842 -13.42 -24.04 -0.95
N ARG A 843 -14.06 -25.08 -1.51
CA ARG A 843 -15.07 -25.85 -0.77
C ARG A 843 -14.57 -27.22 -0.36
N LEU A 844 -14.68 -27.50 0.94
CA LEU A 844 -14.39 -28.80 1.53
C LEU A 844 -15.66 -29.64 1.72
N HIS A 845 -15.49 -30.90 2.17
CA HIS A 845 -16.57 -31.87 2.25
C HIS A 845 -17.49 -31.62 3.45
N ARG A 846 -16.94 -31.37 4.64
CA ARG A 846 -17.66 -31.15 5.90
C ARG A 846 -16.78 -30.43 6.93
N ASP A 847 -17.35 -29.94 8.03
CA ASP A 847 -16.58 -29.51 9.20
C ASP A 847 -16.21 -30.70 10.12
N LEU A 848 -15.22 -30.50 11.00
CA LEU A 848 -14.74 -31.51 11.93
C LEU A 848 -15.80 -31.89 12.97
N TYR A 849 -16.66 -30.94 13.38
CA TYR A 849 -17.80 -31.24 14.26
C TYR A 849 -18.70 -32.34 13.66
N THR A 850 -19.06 -32.20 12.38
CA THR A 850 -19.87 -33.15 11.63
C THR A 850 -19.10 -34.46 11.40
N GLY A 851 -17.79 -34.38 11.16
CA GLY A 851 -16.92 -35.55 11.07
C GLY A 851 -16.93 -36.39 12.34
N LEU A 852 -16.66 -35.80 13.51
CA LEU A 852 -16.69 -36.50 14.79
C LEU A 852 -18.06 -37.08 15.11
N LYS A 853 -19.15 -36.33 14.84
CA LYS A 853 -20.51 -36.82 15.02
C LYS A 853 -20.83 -38.04 14.15
N ALA A 854 -20.17 -38.16 12.99
CA ALA A 854 -20.29 -39.31 12.11
C ALA A 854 -19.39 -40.51 12.49
N GLY A 855 -18.62 -40.41 13.58
CA GLY A 855 -17.80 -41.52 14.09
C GLY A 855 -16.45 -41.67 13.39
N LEU A 856 -15.63 -40.61 13.36
CA LEU A 856 -14.25 -40.72 12.86
C LEU A 856 -13.41 -41.67 13.72
N GLU A 857 -12.68 -42.58 13.08
CA GLU A 857 -11.74 -43.50 13.74
C GLU A 857 -10.54 -42.76 14.35
N LEU A 858 -9.77 -43.43 15.21
CA LEU A 858 -8.66 -42.82 15.94
C LEU A 858 -7.57 -42.27 15.03
N GLU A 859 -7.11 -43.06 14.05
CA GLU A 859 -6.02 -42.67 13.15
C GLU A 859 -6.35 -41.38 12.36
N PRO A 860 -7.51 -41.26 11.66
CA PRO A 860 -7.91 -39.99 11.06
C PRO A 860 -7.99 -38.83 12.03
N ARG A 861 -8.43 -39.05 13.28
CA ARG A 861 -8.51 -37.99 14.31
C ARG A 861 -7.12 -37.47 14.70
N LEU A 862 -6.14 -38.35 14.86
CA LEU A 862 -4.74 -37.96 15.13
C LEU A 862 -4.10 -37.28 13.92
N GLN A 863 -4.38 -37.74 12.70
CA GLN A 863 -3.93 -37.08 11.49
C GLN A 863 -4.52 -35.67 11.34
N ILE A 864 -5.79 -35.47 11.69
CA ILE A 864 -6.43 -34.16 11.73
C ILE A 864 -5.76 -33.26 12.78
N ALA A 865 -5.39 -33.79 13.94
CA ALA A 865 -4.66 -33.02 14.95
C ALA A 865 -3.31 -32.50 14.39
N LEU A 866 -2.57 -33.36 13.68
CA LEU A 866 -1.31 -32.96 13.02
C LEU A 866 -1.53 -31.88 11.97
N ASP A 867 -2.55 -32.03 11.14
CA ASP A 867 -2.93 -31.06 10.10
C ASP A 867 -3.26 -29.69 10.69
N VAL A 868 -3.96 -29.66 11.83
CA VAL A 868 -4.28 -28.43 12.55
C VAL A 868 -3.01 -27.80 13.14
N VAL A 869 -2.14 -28.57 13.78
CA VAL A 869 -0.86 -28.05 14.30
C VAL A 869 -0.03 -27.43 13.18
N GLU A 870 0.07 -28.10 12.03
CA GLU A 870 0.77 -27.60 10.84
C GLU A 870 0.14 -26.29 10.33
N GLY A 871 -1.20 -26.21 10.26
CA GLY A 871 -1.90 -24.99 9.88
C GLY A 871 -1.68 -23.81 10.84
N ILE A 872 -1.72 -24.05 12.16
CA ILE A 872 -1.47 -23.00 13.16
C ILE A 872 0.00 -22.55 13.10
N ARG A 873 0.95 -23.48 12.98
CA ARG A 873 2.38 -23.16 12.79
C ARG A 873 2.60 -22.25 11.60
N TYR A 874 1.94 -22.55 10.48
CA TYR A 874 2.05 -21.72 9.29
C TYR A 874 1.51 -20.30 9.55
N LEU A 875 0.31 -20.16 10.16
CA LEU A 875 -0.22 -18.83 10.52
C LEU A 875 0.74 -18.05 11.44
N HIS A 876 1.26 -18.69 12.49
CA HIS A 876 2.20 -18.07 13.42
C HIS A 876 3.50 -17.64 12.72
N SER A 877 3.98 -18.42 11.74
CA SER A 877 5.15 -18.05 10.93
C SER A 877 4.93 -16.80 10.06
N GLN A 878 3.67 -16.50 9.73
CA GLN A 878 3.27 -15.29 9.03
C GLN A 878 2.95 -14.13 10.00
N GLY A 879 3.22 -14.31 11.30
CA GLY A 879 2.95 -13.32 12.35
C GLY A 879 1.47 -13.15 12.71
N LEU A 880 0.61 -14.09 12.29
CA LEU A 880 -0.83 -14.07 12.50
C LEU A 880 -1.27 -15.04 13.59
N VAL A 881 -2.25 -14.65 14.41
CA VAL A 881 -2.85 -15.48 15.46
C VAL A 881 -4.32 -15.69 15.15
N HIS A 882 -4.80 -16.92 15.16
CA HIS A 882 -6.15 -17.30 14.72
C HIS A 882 -7.25 -16.89 15.71
N ARG A 883 -7.04 -17.15 17.01
CA ARG A 883 -7.89 -16.80 18.17
C ARG A 883 -9.27 -17.47 18.27
N ASP A 884 -9.67 -18.27 17.28
CA ASP A 884 -10.93 -19.04 17.35
C ASP A 884 -10.78 -20.48 16.79
N ILE A 885 -9.70 -21.17 17.19
CA ILE A 885 -9.50 -22.58 16.84
C ILE A 885 -10.56 -23.44 17.56
N LYS A 886 -11.39 -24.15 16.78
CA LYS A 886 -12.48 -25.01 17.26
C LYS A 886 -12.95 -25.98 16.19
N LEU A 887 -13.75 -26.97 16.60
CA LEU A 887 -14.32 -28.01 15.72
C LEU A 887 -15.04 -27.46 14.46
N LYS A 888 -15.72 -26.33 14.55
CA LYS A 888 -16.45 -25.74 13.40
C LYS A 888 -15.57 -24.96 12.43
N ASN A 889 -14.37 -24.57 12.85
CA ASN A 889 -13.41 -23.81 12.04
C ASN A 889 -12.29 -24.71 11.47
N VAL A 890 -12.46 -26.03 11.58
CA VAL A 890 -11.62 -27.03 10.93
C VAL A 890 -12.49 -27.77 9.91
N LEU A 891 -12.18 -27.58 8.62
CA LEU A 891 -12.88 -28.23 7.52
C LEU A 891 -12.10 -29.45 7.03
N LEU A 892 -12.83 -30.47 6.59
CA LEU A 892 -12.30 -31.76 6.16
C LEU A 892 -12.57 -31.97 4.67
N ASP A 893 -11.56 -32.41 3.93
CA ASP A 893 -11.73 -32.84 2.55
C ASP A 893 -12.33 -34.25 2.48
N LYS A 894 -12.45 -34.80 1.26
CA LYS A 894 -13.00 -36.16 1.05
C LYS A 894 -12.12 -37.28 1.63
N LYS A 895 -10.85 -37.00 1.93
CA LYS A 895 -9.87 -37.91 2.52
C LYS A 895 -9.69 -37.67 4.04
N ASN A 896 -10.56 -36.86 4.65
CA ASN A 896 -10.46 -36.42 6.05
C ASN A 896 -9.14 -35.68 6.38
N ARG A 897 -8.52 -35.01 5.40
CA ARG A 897 -7.43 -34.06 5.68
C ARG A 897 -8.00 -32.72 6.08
N ALA A 898 -7.36 -32.08 7.06
CA ALA A 898 -7.90 -30.89 7.70
C ALA A 898 -7.33 -29.60 7.11
N LYS A 899 -8.21 -28.60 6.98
CA LYS A 899 -7.86 -27.21 6.69
C LYS A 899 -8.54 -26.27 7.67
N ILE A 900 -7.80 -25.33 8.21
CA ILE A 900 -8.33 -24.27 9.09
C ILE A 900 -9.03 -23.22 8.24
N THR A 901 -10.18 -22.73 8.71
CA THR A 901 -10.99 -21.70 8.08
C THR A 901 -11.41 -20.62 9.08
N ASP A 902 -12.16 -19.62 8.60
CA ASP A 902 -12.74 -18.53 9.39
C ASP A 902 -11.69 -17.68 10.12
N LEU A 903 -10.89 -16.99 9.32
CA LEU A 903 -9.85 -16.05 9.77
C LEU A 903 -10.43 -14.69 10.21
N GLY A 904 -11.73 -14.59 10.53
CA GLY A 904 -12.37 -13.34 10.96
C GLY A 904 -11.89 -12.79 12.29
N PHE A 905 -11.28 -13.65 13.12
CA PHE A 905 -10.55 -13.22 14.30
C PHE A 905 -9.04 -13.18 14.13
N CYS A 906 -8.54 -13.55 12.95
CA CYS A 906 -7.13 -13.56 12.65
C CYS A 906 -6.58 -12.13 12.63
N LYS A 907 -5.59 -11.86 13.48
CA LYS A 907 -4.91 -10.55 13.49
C LYS A 907 -3.41 -10.76 13.77
N PRO A 908 -2.55 -9.89 13.24
CA PRO A 908 -1.16 -9.87 13.64
C PRO A 908 -1.06 -9.52 15.12
N GLU A 909 -0.08 -10.09 15.83
CA GLU A 909 0.12 -9.84 17.26
C GLU A 909 0.25 -8.34 17.57
N ALA A 910 0.87 -7.59 16.66
CA ALA A 910 0.99 -6.14 16.71
C ALA A 910 -0.36 -5.37 16.75
N MET A 911 -1.47 -6.06 16.46
CA MET A 911 -2.80 -5.48 16.30
C MET A 911 -3.81 -6.01 17.34
N MET A 912 -3.45 -6.94 18.23
CA MET A 912 -4.42 -7.71 19.03
C MET A 912 -4.88 -7.07 20.36
N SER A 913 -4.06 -6.21 20.97
CA SER A 913 -4.22 -5.78 22.37
C SER A 913 -5.61 -5.23 22.73
N GLY A 914 -6.17 -5.70 23.85
CA GLY A 914 -7.44 -5.22 24.42
C GLY A 914 -8.72 -5.85 23.85
N SER A 915 -8.63 -6.84 22.96
CA SER A 915 -9.81 -7.54 22.41
C SER A 915 -9.97 -8.95 22.98
N ILE A 916 -11.17 -9.27 23.49
CA ILE A 916 -11.56 -10.62 23.92
C ILE A 916 -12.48 -11.19 22.84
N VAL A 917 -11.97 -12.16 22.09
CA VAL A 917 -12.68 -12.77 20.95
C VAL A 917 -12.50 -14.28 20.94
N GLY A 918 -13.36 -14.98 20.20
CA GLY A 918 -13.36 -16.43 20.07
C GLY A 918 -14.55 -17.10 20.75
N THR A 919 -14.50 -18.42 20.89
CA THR A 919 -15.55 -19.22 21.53
C THR A 919 -15.17 -19.54 22.98
N PRO A 920 -15.96 -19.15 24.01
CA PRO A 920 -15.53 -19.15 25.41
C PRO A 920 -14.85 -20.43 25.91
N ILE A 921 -15.38 -21.62 25.57
CA ILE A 921 -14.81 -22.90 26.03
C ILE A 921 -13.39 -23.19 25.49
N HIS A 922 -12.96 -22.52 24.41
CA HIS A 922 -11.62 -22.66 23.82
C HIS A 922 -10.70 -21.48 24.18
N MET A 923 -11.20 -20.46 24.90
CA MET A 923 -10.44 -19.26 25.21
C MET A 923 -9.43 -19.52 26.33
N ALA A 924 -8.20 -19.04 26.13
CA ALA A 924 -7.19 -19.00 27.17
C ALA A 924 -7.53 -17.94 28.24
N PRO A 925 -7.25 -18.20 29.53
CA PRO A 925 -7.62 -17.30 30.63
C PRO A 925 -6.91 -15.93 30.59
N GLU A 926 -5.74 -15.83 29.98
CA GLU A 926 -4.99 -14.58 29.85
C GLU A 926 -5.59 -13.60 28.82
N LEU A 927 -6.47 -14.06 27.92
CA LEU A 927 -7.22 -13.18 27.00
C LEU A 927 -7.95 -12.06 27.76
N PHE A 928 -8.45 -12.36 28.96
CA PHE A 928 -9.16 -11.42 29.83
C PHE A 928 -8.28 -10.34 30.44
N THR A 929 -6.96 -10.50 30.42
CA THR A 929 -6.00 -9.47 30.87
C THR A 929 -5.78 -8.41 29.80
N GLY A 930 -6.19 -8.68 28.55
CA GLY A 930 -5.90 -7.84 27.38
C GLY A 930 -4.45 -7.93 26.89
N LYS A 931 -3.58 -8.67 27.57
CA LYS A 931 -2.18 -8.93 27.23
C LYS A 931 -1.98 -10.42 26.95
N TYR A 932 -1.81 -10.76 25.68
CA TYR A 932 -1.66 -12.14 25.23
C TYR A 932 -0.91 -12.16 23.89
N ASP A 933 -0.37 -13.33 23.54
CA ASP A 933 0.43 -13.58 22.34
C ASP A 933 -0.16 -14.77 21.54
N ASN A 934 0.64 -15.36 20.66
CA ASN A 934 0.24 -16.50 19.83
C ASN A 934 -0.02 -17.80 20.62
N SER A 935 0.38 -17.89 21.89
CA SER A 935 0.19 -19.08 22.73
C SER A 935 -1.29 -19.38 23.04
N VAL A 936 -2.20 -18.42 22.80
CA VAL A 936 -3.65 -18.63 22.92
C VAL A 936 -4.18 -19.67 21.93
N ASP A 937 -3.54 -19.79 20.76
CA ASP A 937 -3.90 -20.82 19.77
C ASP A 937 -3.41 -22.21 20.20
N VAL A 938 -2.30 -22.28 20.95
CA VAL A 938 -1.78 -23.53 21.53
C VAL A 938 -2.75 -24.04 22.60
N TYR A 939 -3.25 -23.13 23.44
CA TYR A 939 -4.31 -23.42 24.40
C TYR A 939 -5.57 -23.96 23.71
N ALA A 940 -6.05 -23.24 22.69
CA ALA A 940 -7.25 -23.64 21.96
C ALA A 940 -7.06 -24.98 21.25
N PHE A 941 -5.84 -25.28 20.76
CA PHE A 941 -5.49 -26.59 20.25
C PHE A 941 -5.57 -27.68 21.33
N GLY A 942 -5.11 -27.44 22.56
CA GLY A 942 -5.25 -28.40 23.66
C GLY A 942 -6.71 -28.79 23.93
N ILE A 943 -7.61 -27.80 23.92
CA ILE A 943 -9.06 -28.04 24.04
C ILE A 943 -9.62 -28.78 22.82
N LEU A 944 -9.19 -28.43 21.60
CA LEU A 944 -9.58 -29.13 20.38
C LEU A 944 -9.12 -30.61 20.41
N PHE A 945 -7.91 -30.86 20.89
CA PHE A 945 -7.29 -32.18 20.96
C PHE A 945 -8.04 -33.09 21.94
N TRP A 946 -8.61 -32.55 23.02
CA TRP A 946 -9.53 -33.27 23.91
C TRP A 946 -10.75 -33.84 23.15
N TYR A 947 -11.35 -33.08 22.23
CA TYR A 947 -12.45 -33.58 21.39
C TYR A 947 -11.98 -34.64 20.39
N LEU A 948 -10.77 -34.48 19.84
CA LEU A 948 -10.19 -35.47 18.93
C LEU A 948 -9.90 -36.79 19.65
N CYS A 949 -9.42 -36.78 20.89
CA CYS A 949 -9.19 -38.00 21.66
C CYS A 949 -10.50 -38.63 22.16
N SER A 950 -11.48 -37.84 22.60
CA SER A 950 -12.79 -38.37 23.04
C SER A 950 -13.60 -38.98 21.89
N GLY A 951 -13.41 -38.47 20.67
CA GLY A 951 -14.07 -38.99 19.47
C GLY A 951 -15.54 -38.60 19.33
N HIS A 952 -16.03 -37.71 20.19
CA HIS A 952 -17.41 -37.24 20.17
C HIS A 952 -17.50 -35.74 20.41
N VAL A 953 -18.64 -35.15 20.08
CA VAL A 953 -18.89 -33.71 20.20
C VAL A 953 -19.59 -33.30 21.51
N LYS A 954 -19.68 -34.22 22.49
CA LYS A 954 -20.27 -33.91 23.80
C LYS A 954 -19.40 -32.88 24.54
N LEU A 955 -20.04 -31.87 25.12
CA LEU A 955 -19.35 -30.89 25.95
C LEU A 955 -18.69 -31.57 27.17
N PRO A 956 -17.49 -31.14 27.58
CA PRO A 956 -16.90 -31.56 28.84
C PRO A 956 -17.83 -31.26 30.01
N GLU A 957 -17.89 -32.17 30.97
CA GLU A 957 -18.76 -32.06 32.14
C GLU A 957 -18.50 -30.78 32.95
N ALA A 958 -17.24 -30.34 33.00
CA ALA A 958 -16.82 -29.08 33.60
C ALA A 958 -17.56 -27.84 33.01
N PHE A 959 -17.97 -27.90 31.74
CA PHE A 959 -18.68 -26.82 31.07
C PHE A 959 -20.18 -27.11 30.87
N GLU A 960 -20.57 -28.38 30.74
CA GLU A 960 -21.97 -28.82 30.62
C GLU A 960 -22.80 -28.43 31.86
N ARG A 961 -22.19 -28.43 33.05
CA ARG A 961 -22.84 -28.06 34.33
C ARG A 961 -23.00 -26.54 34.54
N CYS A 962 -22.54 -25.70 33.61
CA CYS A 962 -22.67 -24.25 33.74
C CYS A 962 -24.13 -23.79 33.60
N ALA A 963 -24.73 -23.33 34.70
CA ALA A 963 -26.11 -22.84 34.73
C ALA A 963 -26.42 -21.60 33.87
N SER A 964 -25.40 -20.81 33.50
CA SER A 964 -25.57 -19.59 32.69
C SER A 964 -24.31 -19.26 31.87
N LYS A 965 -24.45 -18.34 30.91
CA LYS A 965 -23.30 -17.79 30.16
C LYS A 965 -22.28 -17.12 31.08
N ASP A 966 -22.72 -16.37 32.09
CA ASP A 966 -21.82 -15.69 33.03
C ASP A 966 -21.06 -16.69 33.89
N HIS A 967 -21.71 -17.79 34.29
CA HIS A 967 -21.04 -18.87 34.99
C HIS A 967 -19.95 -19.51 34.10
N LEU A 968 -20.25 -19.74 32.82
CA LEU A 968 -19.25 -20.21 31.87
C LEU A 968 -18.07 -19.24 31.74
N TRP A 969 -18.34 -17.94 31.53
CA TRP A 969 -17.32 -16.90 31.44
C TRP A 969 -16.42 -16.86 32.69
N ASN A 970 -17.01 -16.96 33.89
CA ASN A 970 -16.26 -17.00 35.14
C ASN A 970 -15.40 -18.26 35.25
N ASN A 971 -15.89 -19.42 34.82
CA ASN A 971 -15.11 -20.67 34.82
C ASN A 971 -13.93 -20.60 33.84
N VAL A 972 -14.15 -20.07 32.63
CA VAL A 972 -13.08 -19.83 31.66
C VAL A 972 -12.03 -18.87 32.22
N ARG A 973 -12.46 -17.75 32.82
CA ARG A 973 -11.56 -16.77 33.46
C ARG A 973 -10.75 -17.36 34.60
N ARG A 974 -11.33 -18.30 35.37
CA ARG A 974 -10.65 -19.04 36.44
C ARG A 974 -9.73 -20.15 35.92
N GLY A 975 -9.73 -20.41 34.62
CA GLY A 975 -8.93 -21.46 34.02
C GLY A 975 -9.45 -22.87 34.32
N VAL A 976 -10.77 -23.07 34.37
CA VAL A 976 -11.35 -24.42 34.43
C VAL A 976 -11.01 -25.19 33.15
N ARG A 977 -10.68 -26.48 33.27
CA ARG A 977 -10.29 -27.38 32.18
C ARG A 977 -11.26 -28.57 32.05
N PRO A 978 -11.38 -29.17 30.85
CA PRO A 978 -12.03 -30.47 30.67
C PRO A 978 -11.46 -31.55 31.59
N GLU A 979 -12.33 -32.49 31.99
CA GLU A 979 -11.96 -33.68 32.74
C GLU A 979 -11.16 -34.70 31.91
N ARG A 980 -10.32 -35.52 32.57
CA ARG A 980 -9.69 -36.67 31.93
C ARG A 980 -10.70 -37.80 31.76
N LEU A 981 -10.87 -38.29 30.53
CA LEU A 981 -11.73 -39.44 30.25
C LEU A 981 -10.94 -40.76 30.33
N PRO A 982 -11.56 -41.88 30.74
CA PRO A 982 -10.89 -43.19 30.82
C PRO A 982 -10.33 -43.71 29.49
N VAL A 983 -10.86 -43.24 28.36
CA VAL A 983 -10.44 -43.62 27.00
C VAL A 983 -9.13 -42.93 26.58
N PHE A 984 -8.65 -41.95 27.34
CA PHE A 984 -7.46 -41.19 26.96
C PHE A 984 -6.18 -41.96 27.26
N ASP A 985 -5.37 -42.10 26.23
CA ASP A 985 -3.97 -42.48 26.34
C ASP A 985 -3.19 -41.46 27.19
N GLU A 986 -2.19 -41.96 27.93
CA GLU A 986 -1.41 -41.16 28.88
C GLU A 986 -0.61 -40.04 28.18
N GLU A 987 0.05 -40.33 27.07
CA GLU A 987 0.84 -39.33 26.33
C GLU A 987 -0.08 -38.30 25.65
N CYS A 988 -1.26 -38.73 25.18
CA CYS A 988 -2.29 -37.80 24.70
C CYS A 988 -2.69 -36.80 25.80
N TRP A 989 -2.96 -37.29 27.01
CA TRP A 989 -3.36 -36.44 28.14
C TRP A 989 -2.25 -35.48 28.56
N GLN A 990 -1.01 -35.95 28.68
CA GLN A 990 0.15 -35.11 29.00
C GLN A 990 0.37 -34.01 27.96
N LEU A 991 0.19 -34.31 26.67
CA LEU A 991 0.30 -33.31 25.61
C LEU A 991 -0.82 -32.26 25.70
N MET A 992 -2.05 -32.67 26.01
CA MET A 992 -3.15 -31.73 26.27
C MET A 992 -2.82 -30.81 27.44
N GLU A 993 -2.31 -31.38 28.54
CA GLU A 993 -1.93 -30.63 29.75
C GLU A 993 -0.85 -29.59 29.49
N ALA A 994 0.18 -29.96 28.73
CA ALA A 994 1.20 -29.01 28.32
C ALA A 994 0.62 -27.88 27.43
N CYS A 995 -0.29 -28.20 26.51
CA CYS A 995 -0.86 -27.21 25.59
C CYS A 995 -1.76 -26.18 26.28
N TRP A 996 -2.49 -26.56 27.34
CA TRP A 996 -3.43 -25.67 28.04
C TRP A 996 -2.94 -25.19 29.41
N ASP A 997 -1.62 -25.14 29.61
CA ASP A 997 -1.00 -24.66 30.86
C ASP A 997 -1.56 -23.27 31.26
N GLY A 998 -1.69 -23.05 32.57
CA GLY A 998 -2.17 -21.80 33.14
C GLY A 998 -1.22 -20.62 32.90
N ASP A 999 0.09 -20.89 32.85
CA ASP A 999 1.10 -19.92 32.44
C ASP A 999 1.35 -20.05 30.93
N SER A 1000 1.04 -19.00 30.18
CA SER A 1000 1.21 -18.96 28.73
C SER A 1000 2.66 -19.19 28.29
N SER A 1001 3.64 -18.84 29.12
CA SER A 1001 5.07 -18.99 28.83
C SER A 1001 5.57 -20.44 28.98
N GLN A 1002 4.84 -21.30 29.68
CA GLN A 1002 5.17 -22.71 29.87
C GLN A 1002 4.62 -23.61 28.76
N ARG A 1003 3.70 -23.09 27.93
CA ARG A 1003 3.09 -23.87 26.85
C ARG A 1003 4.14 -24.20 25.79
N PRO A 1004 4.15 -25.44 25.26
CA PRO A 1004 5.12 -25.85 24.27
C PRO A 1004 4.89 -25.09 22.97
N LEU A 1005 6.00 -24.73 22.31
CA LEU A 1005 5.92 -24.25 20.93
C LEU A 1005 5.35 -25.36 20.04
N LEU A 1006 4.54 -25.00 19.05
CA LEU A 1006 3.93 -25.98 18.14
C LEU A 1006 4.97 -26.80 17.34
N GLY A 1007 6.20 -26.26 17.22
CA GLY A 1007 7.35 -26.99 16.68
C GLY A 1007 7.75 -28.23 17.50
N ILE A 1008 7.41 -28.25 18.78
CA ILE A 1008 7.61 -29.37 19.72
C ILE A 1008 6.35 -30.24 19.79
N VAL A 1009 5.16 -29.63 19.76
CA VAL A 1009 3.87 -30.35 19.77
C VAL A 1009 3.75 -31.32 18.59
N GLN A 1010 4.14 -30.89 17.38
CA GLN A 1010 4.02 -31.72 16.17
C GLN A 1010 4.80 -33.05 16.25
N PRO A 1011 6.11 -33.08 16.55
CA PRO A 1011 6.84 -34.34 16.67
C PRO A 1011 6.34 -35.22 17.83
N MET A 1012 5.92 -34.64 18.96
CA MET A 1012 5.31 -35.41 20.05
C MET A 1012 4.03 -36.10 19.59
N LEU A 1013 3.14 -35.36 18.93
CA LEU A 1013 1.89 -35.90 18.39
C LEU A 1013 2.12 -36.96 17.31
N GLN A 1014 3.14 -36.79 16.48
CA GLN A 1014 3.54 -37.79 15.49
C GLN A 1014 4.01 -39.09 16.17
N GLY A 1015 4.79 -38.99 17.25
CA GLY A 1015 5.23 -40.16 18.03
C GLY A 1015 4.04 -40.90 18.66
N ILE A 1016 3.08 -40.17 19.21
CA ILE A 1016 1.82 -40.74 19.73
C ILE A 1016 1.06 -41.48 18.63
N MET A 1017 0.89 -40.85 17.46
CA MET A 1017 0.18 -41.48 16.34
C MET A 1017 0.89 -42.74 15.85
N ASP A 1018 2.21 -42.71 15.72
CA ASP A 1018 3.00 -43.86 15.30
C ASP A 1018 2.85 -45.02 16.29
N ARG A 1019 2.86 -44.74 17.60
CA ARG A 1019 2.68 -45.75 18.66
C ARG A 1019 1.26 -46.35 18.69
N LEU A 1020 0.23 -45.51 18.53
CA LEU A 1020 -1.16 -45.94 18.66
C LEU A 1020 -1.73 -46.55 17.38
N CYS A 1021 -1.19 -46.21 16.21
CA CYS A 1021 -1.78 -46.59 14.93
C CYS A 1021 -0.88 -47.49 14.05
N ARG A 1022 0.44 -47.55 14.24
CA ARG A 1022 1.29 -48.46 13.44
C ARG A 1022 1.40 -49.86 14.06
N PRO A 1023 1.47 -50.92 13.23
CA PRO A 1023 1.66 -52.27 13.72
C PRO A 1023 3.09 -52.45 14.30
N PRO A 1024 3.27 -53.35 15.29
CA PRO A 1024 4.55 -53.57 15.97
C PRO A 1024 5.72 -54.00 15.08
N SER A 1025 5.45 -54.43 13.84
CA SER A 1025 6.44 -54.96 12.90
C SER A 1025 7.32 -53.93 12.21
N GLU A 1026 7.08 -52.63 12.39
CA GLU A 1026 7.82 -51.55 11.72
C GLU A 1026 8.64 -50.65 12.67
N HIS A 1027 8.74 -50.97 13.96
CA HIS A 1027 9.65 -50.24 14.84
C HIS A 1027 11.11 -50.56 14.44
N PRO A 1028 11.92 -49.57 14.01
CA PRO A 1028 13.35 -49.80 13.86
C PRO A 1028 13.88 -50.04 15.26
N HIS A 1029 14.49 -51.21 15.49
CA HIS A 1029 15.36 -51.42 16.64
C HIS A 1029 16.44 -50.33 16.64
N LYS A 1030 16.21 -49.23 17.36
CA LYS A 1030 17.30 -48.39 17.84
C LYS A 1030 17.91 -49.14 19.01
N GLY A 1031 18.86 -50.00 18.68
CA GLY A 1031 19.87 -50.43 19.63
C GLY A 1031 20.47 -49.18 20.26
N LEU A 1032 20.40 -49.13 21.59
CA LEU A 1032 21.27 -48.30 22.39
C LEU A 1032 22.69 -48.82 22.16
N ASP A 1033 23.46 -48.13 21.31
CA ASP A 1033 24.90 -48.09 21.47
C ASP A 1033 25.20 -46.91 22.41
N ASP A 1034 25.54 -47.26 23.64
CA ASP A 1034 26.38 -46.47 24.52
C ASP A 1034 27.69 -46.15 23.81
N SER A 1035 28.05 -44.86 23.67
CA SER A 1035 29.42 -44.37 23.87
C SER A 1035 29.60 -42.87 23.55
N THR A 1036 30.06 -42.15 24.59
CA THR A 1036 30.75 -40.83 24.65
C THR A 1036 30.00 -39.54 24.33
#